data_AF-A0A7Y1TK08-F1
#
_entry.id   AF-A0A7Y1TK08-F1
#
_cell.length_a   1.000
_cell.length_b   1.000
_cell.length_c   1.000
_cell.angle_alpha   90.00
_cell.angle_beta   90.00
_cell.angle_gamma   90.00
#
_symmetry.space_group_name_H-M   'P 1'
#
loop_
_entity.id
_entity.type
_entity.pdbx_description
1 polymer ?
#
loop_
_entity_poly.entity_id
_entity_poly.type
_entity_poly.pdbx_seq_one_letter_code
_entity_poly.pdbx_strand_id
1 'polypeptide(L)'
;MIKRAVLYSLVVIMFGCNRNGGDLFKNPQEGETGISFSNSLTETDDLNILDYLYFYNGGGVAIGDVNGDDLPDIFFSGNQVKNKLYLNKGDLTFEDISDNAGIGGNSSWNTGAVMGDINGDGLLDIYICAVVGINGFNGYNELYINNGDLTFTESAAEYGLDFDTFSSNAAFLDYDLDGDLDIYLLNHAVHTQESFGKADLRYKRDFQTGDKLLRNDGDTFVEVSEEAGIFGGINGYGLGVTISDFNQDGYPDIYVGNDFHEDDYYYLNNGDGTFTENLKTYFGHTTRFSMGNDVADINHDGWPDILSLDMLPEDETVLKSSEGDDDIQIQNMRVRQYGYHYQFTRNMLHVNRPGHGFQETALLSGIAATDWSWSALFADFNGDSEQDIFIANGIPKRPNDLDFINFVSSEQIKKKINNTKLMDQEALEMMPSGAVHNYIFQGTNNLQFIDRSEDWIARDTLFSGATAMGDLDNDGDLDLVTSNINSPATLYINQTDTDASYLKLRLKFTDKNSFGIGTKVLSYHKGVLQYREFHTVRGFQASSEPILHFGYGNETRVDSLRILWPDHSTQVLKDIPVNQTLIVSPDANVPFKNPWLKAEEKPLFKKVDGSMGLTFTHREDPYIDFNRQKLIPYKFSDRGPSLAVGDINGDGTDDVFFGGSKFYPSSVYLQTEDGFKEKEIPELIQDSITEDVAAVLEDFNGDGKKDLFIGTGGADFYNEMAPLLDRYYLQRDSTFIKQGLPKSFDNTSVLAPFDF
;
A
#
# COMPACT_ATOMS: atom_id res chain seq x y z
N MET A 1 -45.11 38.63 23.69
CA MET A 1 -43.84 37.85 23.74
C MET A 1 -43.93 36.50 23.06
N ILE A 2 -45.05 35.77 23.15
CA ILE A 2 -45.17 34.40 22.58
C ILE A 2 -45.19 34.36 21.03
N LYS A 3 -45.69 35.41 20.35
CA LYS A 3 -45.72 35.45 18.87
C LYS A 3 -44.37 35.77 18.19
N ARG A 4 -43.37 36.28 18.92
CA ARG A 4 -42.01 36.50 18.36
C ARG A 4 -41.10 35.30 18.57
N ALA A 5 -41.30 34.51 19.63
CA ALA A 5 -40.53 33.28 19.86
C ALA A 5 -40.82 32.20 18.80
N VAL A 6 -42.09 32.04 18.40
CA VAL A 6 -42.47 31.07 17.35
C VAL A 6 -41.89 31.42 15.97
N LEU A 7 -41.68 32.70 15.68
CA LEU A 7 -41.08 33.13 14.41
C LEU A 7 -39.56 32.89 14.37
N TYR A 8 -38.86 32.98 15.51
CA TYR A 8 -37.44 32.62 15.59
C TYR A 8 -37.23 31.10 15.59
N SER A 9 -38.14 30.31 16.19
CA SER A 9 -38.08 28.84 16.10
C SER A 9 -38.37 28.30 14.70
N LEU A 10 -39.22 28.97 13.91
CA LEU A 10 -39.48 28.59 12.51
C LEU A 10 -38.37 28.97 11.53
N VAL A 11 -37.52 29.95 11.86
CA VAL A 11 -36.34 30.30 11.06
C VAL A 11 -35.15 29.37 11.34
N VAL A 12 -35.04 28.82 12.56
CA VAL A 12 -34.01 27.82 12.88
C VAL A 12 -34.34 26.43 12.30
N ILE A 13 -35.62 26.13 12.04
CA ILE A 13 -36.03 24.85 11.40
C ILE A 13 -35.89 24.89 9.87
N MET A 14 -35.66 26.06 9.24
CA MET A 14 -35.40 26.16 7.79
C MET A 14 -33.92 26.34 7.41
N PHE A 15 -33.00 26.22 8.37
CA PHE A 15 -31.54 26.15 8.12
C PHE A 15 -30.92 24.81 8.55
N GLY A 16 -31.73 23.82 8.91
CA GLY A 16 -31.31 22.43 8.92
C GLY A 16 -31.46 21.86 7.51
N CYS A 17 -30.66 22.34 6.56
CA CYS A 17 -30.41 21.55 5.36
C CYS A 17 -29.73 20.27 5.85
N ASN A 18 -30.43 19.14 5.75
CA ASN A 18 -29.73 17.89 5.47
C ASN A 18 -28.90 18.20 4.22
N ARG A 19 -27.59 18.35 4.35
CA ARG A 19 -26.71 18.14 3.20
C ARG A 19 -26.89 16.67 2.88
N ASN A 20 -27.66 16.39 1.83
CA ASN A 20 -27.55 15.08 1.20
C ASN A 20 -26.18 15.16 0.51
N GLY A 21 -25.21 14.33 0.92
CA GLY A 21 -23.90 14.24 0.25
C GLY A 21 -24.05 13.93 -1.24
N GLY A 22 -22.96 14.03 -1.99
CA GLY A 22 -22.96 13.98 -3.47
C GLY A 22 -22.91 15.37 -4.10
N ASP A 23 -22.23 16.31 -3.45
CA ASP A 23 -21.99 17.65 -4.00
C ASP A 23 -20.98 17.59 -5.18
N LEU A 24 -20.02 16.66 -5.14
CA LEU A 24 -19.00 16.47 -6.18
C LEU A 24 -19.39 15.34 -7.15
N PHE A 25 -19.85 14.21 -6.62
CA PHE A 25 -20.24 13.05 -7.41
C PHE A 25 -21.74 12.79 -7.35
N LYS A 26 -22.33 12.46 -8.50
CA LYS A 26 -23.70 11.97 -8.62
C LYS A 26 -23.73 10.50 -8.98
N ASN A 27 -24.69 9.78 -8.40
CA ASN A 27 -24.85 8.34 -8.62
C ASN A 27 -26.14 8.06 -9.42
N PRO A 28 -26.08 8.08 -10.76
CA PRO A 28 -27.24 7.77 -11.59
C PRO A 28 -27.68 6.32 -11.38
N GLN A 29 -28.98 6.07 -11.49
CA GLN A 29 -29.57 4.76 -11.24
C GLN A 29 -29.59 3.89 -12.50
N GLU A 30 -29.77 2.57 -12.36
CA GLU A 30 -29.89 1.62 -13.49
C GLU A 30 -30.87 2.09 -14.58
N GLY A 31 -32.02 2.66 -14.19
CA GLY A 31 -33.03 3.13 -15.13
C GLY A 31 -32.61 4.35 -15.96
N GLU A 32 -31.54 5.04 -15.56
CA GLU A 32 -30.95 6.19 -16.24
C GLU A 32 -29.78 5.76 -17.13
N THR A 33 -28.96 4.80 -16.67
CA THR A 33 -27.72 4.41 -17.36
C THR A 33 -27.84 3.14 -18.20
N GLY A 34 -28.75 2.22 -17.87
CA GLY A 34 -28.82 0.89 -18.48
C GLY A 34 -27.84 -0.14 -17.91
N ILE A 35 -26.98 0.24 -16.94
CA ILE A 35 -26.08 -0.69 -16.25
C ILE A 35 -26.84 -1.43 -15.15
N SER A 36 -26.97 -2.74 -15.30
CA SER A 36 -27.73 -3.63 -14.40
C SER A 36 -26.87 -4.73 -13.78
N PHE A 37 -25.56 -4.72 -14.02
CA PHE A 37 -24.66 -5.74 -13.50
C PHE A 37 -24.63 -5.73 -11.98
N SER A 38 -24.71 -6.92 -11.39
CA SER A 38 -24.58 -7.16 -9.95
C SER A 38 -23.84 -8.48 -9.78
N ASN A 39 -22.72 -8.47 -9.04
CA ASN A 39 -22.01 -9.69 -8.70
C ASN A 39 -22.76 -10.43 -7.59
N SER A 40 -23.77 -11.20 -8.00
CA SER A 40 -24.67 -11.89 -7.10
C SER A 40 -24.08 -13.23 -6.67
N LEU A 41 -23.87 -13.39 -5.37
CA LEU A 41 -23.34 -14.60 -4.75
C LEU A 41 -24.44 -15.35 -4.01
N THR A 42 -24.48 -16.67 -4.19
CA THR A 42 -25.40 -17.57 -3.49
C THR A 42 -24.59 -18.54 -2.64
N GLU A 43 -24.67 -18.38 -1.31
CA GLU A 43 -24.13 -19.34 -0.36
C GLU A 43 -24.87 -20.68 -0.45
N THR A 44 -24.13 -21.77 -0.28
CA THR A 44 -24.69 -23.12 -0.15
C THR A 44 -24.05 -23.85 1.02
N ASP A 45 -24.64 -24.96 1.42
CA ASP A 45 -24.11 -25.84 2.47
C ASP A 45 -22.72 -26.44 2.12
N ASP A 46 -22.28 -26.37 0.86
CA ASP A 46 -21.01 -26.93 0.39
C ASP A 46 -20.06 -25.82 -0.15
N LEU A 47 -20.49 -24.56 -0.14
CA LEU A 47 -19.69 -23.41 -0.58
C LEU A 47 -20.20 -22.11 0.06
N ASN A 48 -19.42 -21.59 0.98
CA ASN A 48 -19.59 -20.27 1.63
C ASN A 48 -18.21 -19.80 2.15
N ILE A 49 -18.19 -18.68 2.90
CA ILE A 49 -16.94 -18.10 3.43
C ILE A 49 -16.15 -19.03 4.37
N LEU A 50 -16.79 -20.01 5.02
CA LEU A 50 -16.09 -21.01 5.84
C LEU A 50 -15.33 -22.03 5.00
N ASP A 51 -15.82 -22.33 3.80
CA ASP A 51 -15.20 -23.27 2.85
C ASP A 51 -14.17 -22.57 1.94
N TYR A 52 -14.40 -21.30 1.63
CA TYR A 52 -13.54 -20.47 0.80
C TYR A 52 -13.47 -19.06 1.36
N LEU A 53 -12.34 -18.70 1.99
CA LEU A 53 -12.19 -17.42 2.68
C LEU A 53 -12.39 -16.20 1.75
N TYR A 54 -12.06 -16.37 0.47
CA TYR A 54 -12.23 -15.34 -0.57
C TYR A 54 -13.57 -15.39 -1.30
N PHE A 55 -14.56 -16.10 -0.76
CA PHE A 55 -15.90 -16.19 -1.33
C PHE A 55 -16.51 -14.80 -1.59
N TYR A 56 -16.12 -13.80 -0.79
CA TYR A 56 -16.59 -12.42 -0.86
C TYR A 56 -15.55 -11.40 -1.39
N ASN A 57 -14.52 -11.83 -2.13
CA ASN A 57 -13.56 -10.89 -2.72
C ASN A 57 -14.20 -10.02 -3.81
N GLY A 58 -15.24 -10.51 -4.49
CA GLY A 58 -15.89 -9.78 -5.57
C GLY A 58 -15.31 -10.10 -6.95
N GLY A 59 -15.90 -9.49 -7.97
CA GLY A 59 -15.46 -9.58 -9.36
C GLY A 59 -14.90 -8.23 -9.85
N GLY A 60 -14.03 -8.29 -10.84
CA GLY A 60 -13.29 -7.16 -11.40
C GLY A 60 -14.11 -6.18 -12.24
N VAL A 61 -13.48 -5.05 -12.55
CA VAL A 61 -13.98 -4.00 -13.45
C VAL A 61 -12.86 -3.47 -14.33
N ALA A 62 -13.13 -3.33 -15.63
CA ALA A 62 -12.20 -2.72 -16.58
C ALA A 62 -12.91 -1.64 -17.40
N ILE A 63 -12.22 -0.52 -17.67
CA ILE A 63 -12.73 0.59 -18.47
C ILE A 63 -11.82 0.81 -19.67
N GLY A 64 -12.41 0.95 -20.86
CA GLY A 64 -11.66 1.25 -22.09
C GLY A 64 -12.58 1.40 -23.30
N ASP A 65 -12.17 2.19 -24.29
CA ASP A 65 -12.90 2.35 -25.55
C ASP A 65 -12.63 1.14 -26.45
N VAL A 66 -13.55 0.16 -26.48
CA VAL A 66 -13.34 -1.10 -27.20
C VAL A 66 -13.69 -0.99 -28.69
N ASN A 67 -14.24 0.15 -29.13
CA ASN A 67 -14.79 0.31 -30.47
C ASN A 67 -14.16 1.47 -31.26
N GLY A 68 -13.39 2.33 -30.59
CA GLY A 68 -12.68 3.48 -31.15
C GLY A 68 -13.57 4.70 -31.43
N ASP A 69 -14.68 4.88 -30.69
CA ASP A 69 -15.60 6.02 -30.84
C ASP A 69 -15.36 7.16 -29.82
N ASP A 70 -14.27 7.09 -29.06
CA ASP A 70 -13.88 8.03 -28.01
C ASP A 70 -14.84 8.05 -26.80
N LEU A 71 -15.67 7.02 -26.62
CA LEU A 71 -16.47 6.80 -25.42
C LEU A 71 -15.94 5.58 -24.66
N PRO A 72 -15.55 5.70 -23.39
CA PRO A 72 -15.08 4.55 -22.64
C PRO A 72 -16.23 3.58 -22.31
N ASP A 73 -16.00 2.30 -22.58
CA ASP A 73 -16.89 1.19 -22.28
C ASP A 73 -16.52 0.54 -20.96
N ILE A 74 -17.46 -0.21 -20.36
CA ILE A 74 -17.27 -0.84 -19.04
C ILE A 74 -17.44 -2.35 -19.13
N PHE A 75 -16.44 -3.08 -18.67
CA PHE A 75 -16.47 -4.52 -18.52
C PHE A 75 -16.51 -4.93 -17.04
N PHE A 76 -17.31 -5.94 -16.72
CA PHE A 76 -17.38 -6.55 -15.40
C PHE A 76 -17.19 -8.07 -15.50
N SER A 77 -16.40 -8.63 -14.61
CA SER A 77 -16.33 -10.08 -14.38
C SER A 77 -17.17 -10.50 -13.18
N GLY A 78 -17.71 -11.72 -13.21
CA GLY A 78 -18.58 -12.26 -12.17
C GLY A 78 -18.03 -13.52 -11.50
N ASN A 79 -18.09 -13.59 -10.17
CA ASN A 79 -17.65 -14.79 -9.44
C ASN A 79 -18.58 -15.99 -9.68
N GLN A 80 -19.89 -15.77 -9.79
CA GLN A 80 -20.87 -16.84 -10.07
C GLN A 80 -21.82 -16.49 -11.23
N VAL A 81 -21.77 -15.24 -11.69
CA VAL A 81 -22.58 -14.71 -12.77
C VAL A 81 -21.75 -14.58 -14.04
N LYS A 82 -22.42 -14.41 -15.18
CA LYS A 82 -21.74 -14.18 -16.45
C LYS A 82 -21.09 -12.80 -16.47
N ASN A 83 -19.93 -12.72 -17.11
CA ASN A 83 -19.25 -11.45 -17.36
C ASN A 83 -20.11 -10.57 -18.28
N LYS A 84 -19.94 -9.25 -18.18
CA LYS A 84 -20.73 -8.27 -18.91
C LYS A 84 -19.86 -7.18 -19.54
N LEU A 85 -20.18 -6.81 -20.78
CA LEU A 85 -19.61 -5.67 -21.49
C LEU A 85 -20.73 -4.68 -21.83
N TYR A 86 -20.59 -3.46 -21.33
CA TYR A 86 -21.51 -2.35 -21.52
C TYR A 86 -20.89 -1.34 -22.47
N LEU A 87 -21.47 -1.26 -23.67
CA LEU A 87 -21.09 -0.29 -24.70
C LEU A 87 -21.67 1.08 -24.36
N ASN A 88 -20.83 2.08 -24.21
CA ASN A 88 -21.25 3.45 -23.99
C ASN A 88 -21.87 4.02 -25.29
N LYS A 89 -23.08 4.57 -25.16
CA LYS A 89 -23.85 5.17 -26.27
C LYS A 89 -23.82 6.70 -26.23
N GLY A 90 -23.09 7.27 -25.27
CA GLY A 90 -23.08 8.70 -24.95
C GLY A 90 -24.15 9.07 -23.94
N ASP A 91 -24.03 10.26 -23.36
CA ASP A 91 -24.96 10.81 -22.35
C ASP A 91 -25.19 9.83 -21.17
N LEU A 92 -24.15 9.11 -20.75
CA LEU A 92 -24.17 8.09 -19.69
C LEU A 92 -25.16 6.94 -19.93
N THR A 93 -25.56 6.69 -21.18
CA THR A 93 -26.42 5.57 -21.56
C THR A 93 -25.58 4.41 -22.07
N PHE A 94 -25.77 3.22 -21.53
CA PHE A 94 -24.99 2.02 -21.82
C PHE A 94 -25.87 0.88 -22.34
N GLU A 95 -25.35 0.14 -23.31
CA GLU A 95 -25.98 -1.04 -23.90
C GLU A 95 -25.20 -2.31 -23.52
N ASP A 96 -25.87 -3.29 -22.92
CA ASP A 96 -25.28 -4.62 -22.70
C ASP A 96 -25.13 -5.36 -24.04
N ILE A 97 -23.90 -5.47 -24.53
CA ILE A 97 -23.57 -6.15 -25.79
C ILE A 97 -23.00 -7.56 -25.58
N SER A 98 -23.00 -8.07 -24.34
CA SER A 98 -22.26 -9.27 -23.92
C SER A 98 -22.50 -10.50 -24.79
N ASP A 99 -23.75 -10.78 -25.12
CA ASP A 99 -24.14 -11.95 -25.93
C ASP A 99 -23.68 -11.82 -27.38
N ASN A 100 -23.73 -10.60 -27.94
CA ASN A 100 -23.25 -10.31 -29.30
C ASN A 100 -21.72 -10.32 -29.35
N ALA A 101 -21.09 -9.80 -28.30
CA ALA A 101 -19.64 -9.71 -28.15
C ALA A 101 -18.98 -11.07 -27.90
N GLY A 102 -19.69 -12.04 -27.32
CA GLY A 102 -19.17 -13.38 -27.05
C GLY A 102 -18.32 -13.49 -25.78
N ILE A 103 -18.45 -12.53 -24.86
CA ILE A 103 -17.54 -12.34 -23.71
C ILE A 103 -18.04 -12.95 -22.38
N GLY A 104 -19.10 -13.76 -22.41
CA GLY A 104 -19.78 -14.22 -21.19
C GLY A 104 -18.93 -15.11 -20.26
N GLY A 105 -17.75 -15.55 -20.70
CA GLY A 105 -16.84 -16.41 -19.94
C GLY A 105 -17.25 -17.88 -19.89
N ASN A 106 -16.25 -18.75 -19.77
CA ASN A 106 -16.36 -20.22 -19.66
C ASN A 106 -16.00 -20.74 -18.27
N SER A 107 -15.27 -19.93 -17.49
CA SER A 107 -14.90 -20.24 -16.11
C SER A 107 -16.06 -20.08 -15.14
N SER A 108 -16.07 -20.91 -14.09
CA SER A 108 -17.15 -20.89 -13.09
C SER A 108 -16.93 -19.87 -11.97
N TRP A 109 -15.72 -19.31 -11.85
CA TRP A 109 -15.35 -18.32 -10.85
C TRP A 109 -14.32 -17.32 -11.37
N ASN A 110 -14.80 -16.22 -11.96
CA ASN A 110 -13.94 -15.15 -12.45
C ASN A 110 -13.64 -14.12 -11.36
N THR A 111 -12.45 -13.52 -11.41
CA THR A 111 -11.91 -12.55 -10.44
C THR A 111 -11.56 -11.25 -11.17
N GLY A 112 -10.30 -10.82 -11.19
CA GLY A 112 -9.88 -9.59 -11.85
C GLY A 112 -10.07 -9.60 -13.37
N ALA A 113 -10.28 -8.41 -13.92
CA ALA A 113 -10.37 -8.18 -15.36
C ALA A 113 -9.57 -6.94 -15.73
N VAL A 114 -8.78 -7.04 -16.80
CA VAL A 114 -7.93 -5.95 -17.28
C VAL A 114 -8.02 -5.82 -18.79
N MET A 115 -7.90 -4.59 -19.29
CA MET A 115 -7.86 -4.28 -20.72
C MET A 115 -6.46 -3.83 -21.17
N GLY A 116 -6.04 -4.29 -22.34
CA GLY A 116 -4.76 -3.94 -22.96
C GLY A 116 -4.67 -4.47 -24.39
N ASP A 117 -3.83 -3.85 -25.23
CA ASP A 117 -3.55 -4.30 -26.60
C ASP A 117 -2.42 -5.32 -26.58
N ILE A 118 -2.79 -6.60 -26.43
CA ILE A 118 -1.83 -7.68 -26.16
C ILE A 118 -1.12 -8.11 -27.45
N ASN A 119 -1.82 -8.04 -28.58
CA ASN A 119 -1.32 -8.49 -29.87
C ASN A 119 -0.70 -7.34 -30.72
N GLY A 120 -0.80 -6.09 -30.26
CA GLY A 120 -0.24 -4.91 -30.91
C GLY A 120 -0.98 -4.46 -32.16
N ASP A 121 -2.29 -4.72 -32.25
CA ASP A 121 -3.12 -4.35 -33.41
C ASP A 121 -3.84 -3.00 -33.26
N GLY A 122 -3.70 -2.37 -32.09
CA GLY A 122 -4.29 -1.07 -31.75
C GLY A 122 -5.70 -1.15 -31.17
N LEU A 123 -6.21 -2.36 -30.88
CA LEU A 123 -7.49 -2.59 -30.24
C LEU A 123 -7.29 -3.08 -28.80
N LEU A 124 -8.21 -2.73 -27.90
CA LEU A 124 -8.17 -3.24 -26.53
C LEU A 124 -8.72 -4.66 -26.48
N ASP A 125 -7.90 -5.59 -26.04
CA ASP A 125 -8.26 -6.95 -25.65
C ASP A 125 -8.67 -6.99 -24.16
N ILE A 126 -9.31 -8.08 -23.75
CA ILE A 126 -9.75 -8.28 -22.36
C ILE A 126 -9.12 -9.56 -21.80
N TYR A 127 -8.34 -9.43 -20.73
CA TYR A 127 -7.82 -10.58 -19.97
C TYR A 127 -8.56 -10.74 -18.64
N ILE A 128 -9.01 -11.96 -18.36
CA ILE A 128 -9.88 -12.28 -17.23
C ILE A 128 -9.24 -13.38 -16.40
N CYS A 129 -9.00 -13.09 -15.12
CA CYS A 129 -8.51 -14.05 -14.16
C CYS A 129 -9.64 -14.96 -13.65
N ALA A 130 -9.29 -16.20 -13.32
CA ALA A 130 -10.20 -17.18 -12.73
C ALA A 130 -9.53 -17.94 -11.59
N VAL A 131 -10.35 -18.47 -10.70
CA VAL A 131 -9.94 -19.43 -9.67
C VAL A 131 -10.38 -20.81 -10.09
N VAL A 132 -9.44 -21.73 -10.26
CA VAL A 132 -9.69 -23.06 -10.81
C VAL A 132 -9.08 -24.14 -9.92
N GLY A 133 -9.71 -25.31 -9.84
CA GLY A 133 -9.12 -26.48 -9.19
C GLY A 133 -9.39 -26.62 -7.69
N ILE A 134 -10.13 -25.68 -7.10
CA ILE A 134 -10.57 -25.70 -5.70
C ILE A 134 -12.09 -25.57 -5.60
N ASN A 135 -12.70 -26.19 -4.60
CA ASN A 135 -14.14 -26.05 -4.27
C ASN A 135 -15.09 -26.31 -5.44
N GLY A 136 -14.67 -27.15 -6.39
CA GLY A 136 -15.43 -27.48 -7.59
C GLY A 136 -15.42 -26.41 -8.68
N PHE A 137 -14.57 -25.38 -8.55
CA PHE A 137 -14.37 -24.37 -9.59
C PHE A 137 -13.58 -24.96 -10.76
N ASN A 138 -14.07 -24.73 -11.98
CA ASN A 138 -13.50 -25.24 -13.23
C ASN A 138 -13.38 -24.09 -14.25
N GLY A 139 -12.42 -24.22 -15.16
CA GLY A 139 -12.17 -23.22 -16.20
C GLY A 139 -10.69 -22.99 -16.39
N TYR A 140 -10.34 -21.77 -16.79
CA TYR A 140 -8.99 -21.23 -16.96
C TYR A 140 -9.09 -19.69 -17.06
N ASN A 141 -7.97 -18.98 -16.95
CA ASN A 141 -7.91 -17.55 -17.26
C ASN A 141 -8.18 -17.34 -18.76
N GLU A 142 -8.97 -16.34 -19.11
CA GLU A 142 -9.48 -16.15 -20.47
C GLU A 142 -8.89 -14.89 -21.10
N LEU A 143 -8.52 -14.97 -22.39
CA LEU A 143 -8.06 -13.84 -23.19
C LEU A 143 -9.03 -13.67 -24.36
N TYR A 144 -9.72 -12.54 -24.39
CA TYR A 144 -10.64 -12.18 -25.45
C TYR A 144 -9.99 -11.16 -26.38
N ILE A 145 -9.58 -11.62 -27.56
CA ILE A 145 -9.02 -10.77 -28.62
C ILE A 145 -10.13 -9.99 -29.31
N ASN A 146 -9.95 -8.68 -29.46
CA ASN A 146 -10.92 -7.81 -30.11
C ASN A 146 -10.87 -7.94 -31.64
N ASN A 147 -12.00 -8.29 -32.26
CA ASN A 147 -12.06 -8.48 -33.72
C ASN A 147 -12.25 -7.14 -34.50
N GLY A 148 -12.44 -6.01 -33.80
CA GLY A 148 -12.68 -4.70 -34.38
C GLY A 148 -14.11 -4.46 -34.88
N ASP A 149 -15.05 -5.37 -34.56
CA ASP A 149 -16.45 -5.28 -34.96
C ASP A 149 -17.43 -5.49 -33.78
N LEU A 150 -16.97 -5.18 -32.56
CA LEU A 150 -17.66 -5.41 -31.28
C LEU A 150 -17.86 -6.89 -30.93
N THR A 151 -17.16 -7.79 -31.62
CA THR A 151 -17.07 -9.20 -31.24
C THR A 151 -15.66 -9.53 -30.76
N PHE A 152 -15.57 -10.53 -29.89
CA PHE A 152 -14.31 -10.99 -29.32
C PHE A 152 -14.11 -12.48 -29.54
N THR A 153 -12.86 -12.89 -29.64
CA THR A 153 -12.45 -14.29 -29.79
C THR A 153 -11.67 -14.73 -28.56
N GLU A 154 -12.19 -15.71 -27.81
CA GLU A 154 -11.43 -16.34 -26.72
C GLU A 154 -10.22 -17.09 -27.32
N SER A 155 -9.01 -16.77 -26.85
CA SER A 155 -7.73 -17.22 -27.42
C SER A 155 -6.66 -17.52 -26.36
N ALA A 156 -7.01 -17.68 -25.08
CA ALA A 156 -6.01 -17.87 -24.01
C ALA A 156 -5.07 -19.04 -24.29
N ALA A 157 -5.61 -20.19 -24.72
CA ALA A 157 -4.81 -21.37 -25.03
C ALA A 157 -3.89 -21.20 -26.25
N GLU A 158 -4.27 -20.35 -27.21
CA GLU A 158 -3.42 -20.03 -28.37
C GLU A 158 -2.19 -19.23 -27.94
N TYR A 159 -2.37 -18.29 -27.01
CA TYR A 159 -1.32 -17.44 -26.47
C TYR A 159 -0.58 -18.06 -25.27
N GLY A 160 -1.00 -19.23 -24.77
CA GLY A 160 -0.39 -19.88 -23.59
C GLY A 160 -0.76 -19.21 -22.25
N LEU A 161 -1.93 -18.59 -22.19
CA LEU A 161 -2.44 -17.82 -21.06
C LEU A 161 -3.63 -18.48 -20.33
N ASP A 162 -4.01 -19.70 -20.73
CA ASP A 162 -5.12 -20.50 -20.18
C ASP A 162 -4.78 -21.16 -18.84
N PHE A 163 -4.25 -20.37 -17.90
CA PHE A 163 -3.85 -20.86 -16.59
C PHE A 163 -5.06 -21.33 -15.77
N ASP A 164 -4.95 -22.52 -15.17
CA ASP A 164 -5.91 -23.12 -14.25
C ASP A 164 -5.46 -22.97 -12.79
N THR A 165 -5.13 -21.75 -12.41
CA THR A 165 -4.54 -21.38 -11.10
C THR A 165 -5.53 -20.60 -10.22
N PHE A 166 -5.06 -20.07 -9.09
CA PHE A 166 -5.85 -19.23 -8.19
C PHE A 166 -5.58 -17.75 -8.50
N SER A 167 -5.91 -17.32 -9.73
CA SER A 167 -5.57 -15.98 -10.20
C SER A 167 -6.52 -14.93 -9.65
N SER A 168 -5.94 -13.84 -9.15
CA SER A 168 -6.69 -12.73 -8.55
C SER A 168 -6.69 -11.51 -9.46
N ASN A 169 -5.56 -11.14 -10.07
CA ASN A 169 -5.41 -10.00 -10.97
C ASN A 169 -4.25 -10.20 -11.96
N ALA A 170 -4.12 -9.32 -12.95
CA ALA A 170 -2.98 -9.29 -13.87
C ALA A 170 -2.56 -7.84 -14.16
N ALA A 171 -1.28 -7.60 -14.45
CA ALA A 171 -0.77 -6.30 -14.87
C ALA A 171 0.01 -6.40 -16.19
N PHE A 172 -0.32 -5.53 -17.14
CA PHE A 172 0.45 -5.37 -18.37
C PHE A 172 1.61 -4.40 -18.15
N LEU A 173 2.79 -4.76 -18.64
CA LEU A 173 4.01 -3.97 -18.54
C LEU A 173 5.00 -4.41 -19.63
N ASP A 174 5.90 -3.54 -20.05
CA ASP A 174 7.06 -3.89 -20.88
C ASP A 174 8.28 -3.99 -19.95
N TYR A 175 8.53 -5.16 -19.35
CA TYR A 175 9.49 -5.24 -18.23
C TYR A 175 10.94 -5.27 -18.69
N ASP A 176 11.21 -5.75 -19.91
CA ASP A 176 12.56 -5.81 -20.47
C ASP A 176 12.84 -4.72 -21.53
N LEU A 177 11.86 -3.83 -21.77
CA LEU A 177 11.93 -2.67 -22.66
C LEU A 177 12.18 -3.05 -24.13
N ASP A 178 11.65 -4.19 -24.56
CA ASP A 178 11.75 -4.65 -25.95
C ASP A 178 10.60 -4.12 -26.84
N GLY A 179 9.58 -3.53 -26.21
CA GLY A 179 8.50 -2.79 -26.83
C GLY A 179 7.18 -3.54 -26.96
N ASP A 180 7.09 -4.83 -26.61
CA ASP A 180 5.80 -5.50 -26.39
C ASP A 180 5.38 -5.55 -24.92
N LEU A 181 4.10 -5.87 -24.70
CA LEU A 181 3.53 -5.96 -23.36
C LEU A 181 3.61 -7.39 -22.85
N ASP A 182 4.31 -7.55 -21.75
CA ASP A 182 4.37 -8.72 -20.88
C ASP A 182 3.22 -8.71 -19.86
N ILE A 183 3.09 -9.79 -19.09
CA ILE A 183 2.08 -9.92 -18.03
C ILE A 183 2.72 -10.35 -16.72
N TYR A 184 2.44 -9.60 -15.65
CA TYR A 184 2.55 -10.10 -14.28
C TYR A 184 1.18 -10.64 -13.83
N LEU A 185 1.09 -11.96 -13.64
CA LEU A 185 -0.12 -12.64 -13.15
C LEU A 185 -0.03 -12.84 -11.64
N LEU A 186 -0.94 -12.20 -10.91
CA LEU A 186 -1.05 -12.28 -9.46
C LEU A 186 -1.93 -13.47 -9.06
N ASN A 187 -1.42 -14.29 -8.16
CA ASN A 187 -2.13 -15.44 -7.61
C ASN A 187 -2.27 -15.32 -6.09
N HIS A 188 -3.26 -16.00 -5.51
CA HIS A 188 -3.42 -16.09 -4.06
C HIS A 188 -3.37 -17.54 -3.56
N ALA A 189 -2.81 -17.72 -2.37
CA ALA A 189 -2.82 -18.97 -1.65
C ALA A 189 -4.13 -19.15 -0.87
N VAL A 190 -4.43 -20.41 -0.52
CA VAL A 190 -5.48 -20.76 0.43
C VAL A 190 -4.85 -21.31 1.71
N HIS A 191 -5.52 -21.16 2.85
CA HIS A 191 -4.99 -21.65 4.10
C HIS A 191 -4.90 -23.19 4.11
N THR A 192 -3.68 -23.69 4.02
CA THR A 192 -3.32 -25.10 4.20
C THR A 192 -2.26 -25.24 5.29
N GLN A 193 -2.06 -26.44 5.82
CA GLN A 193 -0.95 -26.68 6.74
C GLN A 193 0.43 -26.35 6.13
N GLU A 194 0.55 -26.41 4.80
CA GLU A 194 1.78 -26.15 4.08
C GLU A 194 2.03 -24.66 3.83
N SER A 195 0.97 -23.84 3.81
CA SER A 195 1.06 -22.38 3.70
C SER A 195 1.57 -21.68 4.98
N PHE A 196 1.57 -22.39 6.12
CA PHE A 196 2.13 -21.89 7.38
C PHE A 196 3.55 -22.42 7.59
N GLY A 197 4.48 -21.51 7.86
CA GLY A 197 5.87 -21.88 8.10
C GLY A 197 6.79 -20.69 8.02
N LYS A 198 8.08 -20.97 7.86
CA LYS A 198 9.09 -19.93 7.64
C LYS A 198 8.85 -19.24 6.30
N ALA A 199 9.23 -17.97 6.21
CA ALA A 199 9.17 -17.16 5.00
C ALA A 199 9.87 -17.83 3.80
N ASP A 200 10.84 -18.72 4.04
CA ASP A 200 11.55 -19.49 3.02
C ASP A 200 10.63 -20.28 2.06
N LEU A 201 9.38 -20.54 2.44
CA LEU A 201 8.37 -21.16 1.58
C LEU A 201 8.17 -20.37 0.26
N ARG A 202 8.38 -19.04 0.26
CA ARG A 202 8.20 -18.18 -0.93
C ARG A 202 9.16 -18.52 -2.08
N TYR A 203 10.31 -19.12 -1.77
CA TYR A 203 11.31 -19.54 -2.75
C TYR A 203 11.00 -20.87 -3.42
N LYS A 204 10.03 -21.63 -2.91
CA LYS A 204 9.63 -22.92 -3.50
C LYS A 204 8.35 -22.72 -4.30
N ARG A 205 8.50 -22.56 -5.63
CA ARG A 205 7.37 -22.33 -6.53
C ARG A 205 6.30 -23.42 -6.40
N ASP A 206 5.05 -22.98 -6.33
CA ASP A 206 3.84 -23.77 -6.37
C ASP A 206 3.01 -23.33 -7.58
N PHE A 207 2.49 -24.30 -8.32
CA PHE A 207 1.83 -24.02 -9.59
C PHE A 207 0.52 -23.24 -9.43
N GLN A 208 -0.26 -23.53 -8.38
CA GLN A 208 -1.61 -22.98 -8.19
C GLN A 208 -1.58 -21.58 -7.59
N THR A 209 -0.62 -21.33 -6.70
CA THR A 209 -0.59 -20.14 -5.82
C THR A 209 0.52 -19.16 -6.15
N GLY A 210 1.55 -19.58 -6.89
CA GLY A 210 2.69 -18.74 -7.16
C GLY A 210 2.44 -17.71 -8.25
N ASP A 211 2.79 -16.46 -7.99
CA ASP A 211 2.79 -15.38 -8.99
C ASP A 211 3.63 -15.74 -10.21
N LYS A 212 3.22 -15.23 -11.38
CA LYS A 212 3.90 -15.52 -12.65
C LYS A 212 4.30 -14.24 -13.37
N LEU A 213 5.52 -14.20 -13.89
CA LEU A 213 5.93 -13.25 -14.92
C LEU A 213 5.94 -13.98 -16.26
N LEU A 214 5.22 -13.42 -17.22
CA LEU A 214 4.94 -14.01 -18.53
C LEU A 214 5.52 -13.08 -19.59
N ARG A 215 6.63 -13.47 -20.22
CA ARG A 215 7.24 -12.68 -21.29
C ARG A 215 6.48 -12.88 -22.59
N ASN A 216 6.20 -11.81 -23.32
CA ASN A 216 5.60 -11.87 -24.64
C ASN A 216 6.68 -12.22 -25.69
N ASP A 217 6.58 -13.38 -26.33
CA ASP A 217 7.47 -13.78 -27.43
C ASP A 217 6.82 -13.51 -28.82
N GLY A 218 5.81 -12.64 -28.87
CA GLY A 218 5.02 -12.26 -30.04
C GLY A 218 3.76 -13.11 -30.22
N ASP A 219 3.94 -14.37 -30.65
CA ASP A 219 2.79 -15.26 -30.91
C ASP A 219 2.27 -15.97 -29.62
N THR A 220 3.07 -15.98 -28.56
CA THR A 220 2.80 -16.72 -27.31
C THR A 220 3.49 -16.07 -26.11
N PHE A 221 2.95 -16.31 -24.92
CA PHE A 221 3.56 -15.94 -23.65
C PHE A 221 4.35 -17.10 -23.04
N VAL A 222 5.50 -16.78 -22.45
CA VAL A 222 6.38 -17.75 -21.78
C VAL A 222 6.56 -17.37 -20.31
N GLU A 223 6.25 -18.30 -19.41
CA GLU A 223 6.53 -18.13 -17.99
C GLU A 223 8.05 -18.10 -17.74
N VAL A 224 8.56 -16.99 -17.22
CA VAL A 224 9.99 -16.74 -16.91
C VAL A 224 10.22 -16.43 -15.42
N SER A 225 9.23 -16.70 -14.58
CA SER A 225 9.19 -16.29 -13.17
C SER A 225 10.40 -16.77 -12.35
N GLU A 226 10.85 -18.01 -12.55
CA GLU A 226 11.97 -18.56 -11.78
C GLU A 226 13.30 -17.90 -12.18
N GLU A 227 13.51 -17.72 -13.49
CA GLU A 227 14.68 -17.03 -14.03
C GLU A 227 14.70 -15.54 -13.67
N ALA A 228 13.55 -14.90 -13.66
CA ALA A 228 13.38 -13.49 -13.33
C ALA A 228 13.44 -13.21 -11.82
N GLY A 229 13.40 -14.23 -10.96
CA GLY A 229 13.49 -14.05 -9.51
C GLY A 229 12.17 -13.68 -8.82
N ILE A 230 11.02 -13.95 -9.47
CA ILE A 230 9.69 -13.72 -8.91
C ILE A 230 9.32 -14.85 -7.95
N PHE A 231 8.90 -14.49 -6.74
CA PHE A 231 8.42 -15.46 -5.75
C PHE A 231 7.14 -16.14 -6.21
N GLY A 232 6.93 -17.37 -5.74
CA GLY A 232 5.76 -18.13 -6.14
C GLY A 232 5.42 -19.24 -5.16
N GLY A 233 5.67 -19.02 -3.88
CA GLY A 233 5.45 -20.05 -2.86
C GLY A 233 3.99 -20.30 -2.52
N ILE A 234 3.75 -21.43 -1.85
CA ILE A 234 2.44 -21.84 -1.32
C ILE A 234 1.87 -20.90 -0.23
N ASN A 235 2.65 -19.91 0.17
CA ASN A 235 2.34 -18.84 1.11
C ASN A 235 2.13 -17.48 0.44
N GLY A 236 2.16 -17.37 -0.90
CA GLY A 236 1.86 -16.12 -1.60
C GLY A 236 0.37 -15.80 -1.58
N TYR A 237 -0.04 -14.71 -0.93
CA TYR A 237 -1.44 -14.32 -0.75
C TYR A 237 -1.76 -13.04 -1.55
N GLY A 238 -1.40 -13.01 -2.83
CA GLY A 238 -1.44 -11.81 -3.65
C GLY A 238 -2.85 -11.28 -3.92
N LEU A 239 -3.12 -10.04 -3.48
CA LEU A 239 -4.41 -9.35 -3.69
C LEU A 239 -4.28 -7.98 -4.37
N GLY A 240 -3.12 -7.31 -4.27
CA GLY A 240 -2.88 -6.04 -4.96
C GLY A 240 -1.59 -6.07 -5.77
N VAL A 241 -1.57 -5.43 -6.94
CA VAL A 241 -0.38 -5.27 -7.78
C VAL A 241 -0.36 -3.87 -8.40
N THR A 242 0.78 -3.20 -8.32
CA THR A 242 1.03 -1.90 -8.95
C THR A 242 2.41 -1.89 -9.58
N ILE A 243 2.49 -1.19 -10.72
CA ILE A 243 3.71 -1.05 -11.52
C ILE A 243 4.09 0.44 -11.53
N SER A 244 5.35 0.74 -11.26
CA SER A 244 5.92 2.08 -11.40
C SER A 244 7.45 1.98 -11.37
N ASP A 245 8.16 2.97 -11.90
CA ASP A 245 9.62 3.10 -11.75
C ASP A 245 9.92 3.79 -10.41
N PHE A 246 9.92 3.01 -9.32
CA PHE A 246 10.00 3.55 -7.96
C PHE A 246 11.36 4.17 -7.65
N ASN A 247 12.42 3.72 -8.33
CA ASN A 247 13.79 4.17 -8.12
C ASN A 247 14.27 5.18 -9.19
N GLN A 248 13.46 5.42 -10.22
CA GLN A 248 13.71 6.29 -11.38
C GLN A 248 14.94 5.93 -12.22
N ASP A 249 15.21 4.65 -12.38
CA ASP A 249 16.29 4.14 -13.24
C ASP A 249 15.85 3.90 -14.69
N GLY A 250 14.55 4.04 -14.98
CA GLY A 250 13.96 3.91 -16.31
C GLY A 250 13.36 2.54 -16.59
N TYR A 251 13.36 1.62 -15.63
CA TYR A 251 12.72 0.30 -15.74
C TYR A 251 11.47 0.22 -14.86
N PRO A 252 10.42 -0.51 -15.27
CA PRO A 252 9.24 -0.71 -14.42
C PRO A 252 9.56 -1.68 -13.29
N ASP A 253 9.30 -1.25 -12.05
CA ASP A 253 9.36 -2.06 -10.83
C ASP A 253 7.94 -2.56 -10.46
N ILE A 254 7.86 -3.50 -9.52
CA ILE A 254 6.59 -4.14 -9.11
C ILE A 254 6.42 -4.10 -7.60
N TYR A 255 5.26 -3.63 -7.12
CA TYR A 255 4.83 -3.78 -5.74
C TYR A 255 3.65 -4.75 -5.65
N VAL A 256 3.75 -5.74 -4.76
CA VAL A 256 2.71 -6.76 -4.53
C VAL A 256 2.24 -6.72 -3.09
N GLY A 257 0.93 -6.56 -2.90
CA GLY A 257 0.26 -6.66 -1.61
C GLY A 257 -0.14 -8.10 -1.32
N ASN A 258 0.35 -8.66 -0.21
CA ASN A 258 -0.03 -9.99 0.27
C ASN A 258 -0.91 -9.93 1.51
N ASP A 259 -1.92 -10.79 1.56
CA ASP A 259 -2.80 -10.97 2.72
C ASP A 259 -2.13 -11.81 3.83
N PHE A 260 -2.69 -11.72 5.04
CA PHE A 260 -2.36 -12.50 6.24
C PHE A 260 -0.94 -12.36 6.80
N HIS A 261 -0.10 -13.38 6.61
CA HIS A 261 1.18 -13.55 7.29
C HIS A 261 2.37 -13.48 6.35
N GLU A 262 2.12 -13.40 5.06
CA GLU A 262 3.16 -13.22 4.05
C GLU A 262 3.54 -11.75 3.95
N ASP A 263 4.80 -11.47 3.65
CA ASP A 263 5.24 -10.08 3.46
C ASP A 263 4.74 -9.58 2.11
N ASP A 264 4.47 -8.28 1.98
CA ASP A 264 4.40 -7.63 0.67
C ASP A 264 5.72 -7.84 -0.10
N TYR A 265 5.70 -7.74 -1.42
CA TYR A 265 6.90 -7.84 -2.24
C TYR A 265 7.20 -6.53 -2.94
N TYR A 266 8.46 -6.11 -2.91
CA TYR A 266 8.95 -4.93 -3.62
C TYR A 266 10.09 -5.36 -4.55
N TYR A 267 9.76 -5.56 -5.82
CA TYR A 267 10.67 -6.05 -6.84
C TYR A 267 11.25 -4.87 -7.62
N LEU A 268 12.56 -4.65 -7.46
CA LEU A 268 13.32 -3.73 -8.31
C LEU A 268 13.79 -4.43 -9.56
N ASN A 269 13.51 -3.86 -10.73
CA ASN A 269 13.96 -4.38 -12.01
C ASN A 269 15.46 -4.11 -12.19
N ASN A 270 16.23 -5.15 -12.50
CA ASN A 270 17.69 -5.04 -12.65
C ASN A 270 18.10 -4.57 -14.06
N GLY A 271 17.13 -4.47 -15.00
CA GLY A 271 17.36 -4.08 -16.39
C GLY A 271 18.05 -5.15 -17.25
N ASP A 272 18.13 -6.39 -16.76
CA ASP A 272 18.69 -7.56 -17.45
C ASP A 272 17.68 -8.72 -17.59
N GLY A 273 16.39 -8.41 -17.39
CA GLY A 273 15.29 -9.35 -17.41
C GLY A 273 15.04 -10.06 -16.06
N THR A 274 15.73 -9.63 -15.00
CA THR A 274 15.55 -10.15 -13.62
C THR A 274 15.14 -9.06 -12.64
N PHE A 275 14.59 -9.48 -11.50
CA PHE A 275 14.18 -8.61 -10.40
C PHE A 275 14.92 -8.94 -9.11
N THR A 276 15.10 -7.93 -8.27
CA THR A 276 15.58 -8.08 -6.89
C THR A 276 14.47 -7.68 -5.92
N GLU A 277 13.96 -8.63 -5.13
CA GLU A 277 13.05 -8.34 -4.02
C GLU A 277 13.80 -7.65 -2.87
N ASN A 278 13.31 -6.48 -2.43
CA ASN A 278 14.05 -5.57 -1.55
C ASN A 278 13.20 -4.90 -0.46
N LEU A 279 11.99 -5.38 -0.17
CA LEU A 279 11.04 -4.77 0.77
C LEU A 279 11.69 -4.42 2.11
N LYS A 280 12.39 -5.37 2.73
CA LYS A 280 12.98 -5.17 4.08
C LYS A 280 14.06 -4.11 4.14
N THR A 281 14.64 -3.74 3.00
CA THR A 281 15.64 -2.68 2.89
C THR A 281 14.98 -1.31 2.75
N TYR A 282 13.89 -1.23 1.99
CA TYR A 282 13.24 0.04 1.62
C TYR A 282 12.07 0.40 2.53
N PHE A 283 11.46 -0.56 3.23
CA PHE A 283 10.26 -0.36 4.04
C PHE A 283 10.55 -0.74 5.49
N GLY A 284 10.23 0.14 6.44
CA GLY A 284 10.37 -0.15 7.87
C GLY A 284 9.38 -1.22 8.36
N HIS A 285 8.17 -1.18 7.84
CA HIS A 285 7.06 -2.10 8.08
C HIS A 285 6.01 -1.95 6.97
N THR A 286 5.12 -2.93 6.84
CA THR A 286 4.06 -2.98 5.83
C THR A 286 2.70 -3.27 6.42
N THR A 287 1.68 -3.22 5.57
CA THR A 287 0.33 -3.66 5.86
C THR A 287 0.31 -5.17 6.14
N ARG A 288 -0.59 -5.63 7.02
CA ARG A 288 -0.71 -7.05 7.35
C ARG A 288 -1.65 -7.77 6.41
N PHE A 289 -2.83 -7.21 6.21
CA PHE A 289 -3.87 -7.77 5.36
C PHE A 289 -3.90 -6.93 4.08
N SER A 290 -2.79 -6.91 3.33
CA SER A 290 -2.66 -5.99 2.20
C SER A 290 -3.60 -6.38 1.07
N MET A 291 -4.59 -5.52 0.82
CA MET A 291 -5.58 -5.68 -0.24
C MET A 291 -5.11 -4.92 -1.50
N GLY A 292 -6.00 -4.12 -2.12
CA GLY A 292 -5.65 -3.25 -3.22
C GLY A 292 -4.60 -2.20 -2.86
N ASN A 293 -3.83 -1.81 -3.85
CA ASN A 293 -2.82 -0.78 -3.75
C ASN A 293 -2.88 0.16 -4.96
N ASP A 294 -2.33 1.36 -4.78
CA ASP A 294 -2.23 2.35 -5.84
C ASP A 294 -1.00 3.26 -5.66
N VAL A 295 -0.58 3.90 -6.75
CA VAL A 295 0.65 4.70 -6.84
C VAL A 295 0.37 6.07 -7.43
N ALA A 296 0.90 7.11 -6.79
CA ALA A 296 0.88 8.49 -7.29
C ALA A 296 2.00 9.33 -6.67
N ASP A 297 2.39 10.42 -7.32
CA ASP A 297 3.17 11.49 -6.67
C ASP A 297 2.20 12.40 -5.91
N ILE A 298 2.20 12.29 -4.58
CA ILE A 298 1.23 13.00 -3.72
C ILE A 298 1.81 14.29 -3.11
N ASN A 299 3.10 14.57 -3.36
CA ASN A 299 3.82 15.66 -2.70
C ASN A 299 4.51 16.63 -3.68
N HIS A 300 4.37 16.37 -4.99
CA HIS A 300 4.91 17.15 -6.11
C HIS A 300 6.44 17.13 -6.20
N ASP A 301 7.11 16.11 -5.67
CA ASP A 301 8.57 15.92 -5.79
C ASP A 301 8.98 15.11 -7.02
N GLY A 302 8.00 14.56 -7.74
CA GLY A 302 8.17 13.77 -8.94
C GLY A 302 8.48 12.30 -8.69
N TRP A 303 8.41 11.80 -7.46
CA TRP A 303 8.63 10.41 -7.09
C TRP A 303 7.31 9.70 -6.76
N PRO A 304 7.13 8.44 -7.20
CA PRO A 304 5.93 7.67 -6.91
C PRO A 304 5.87 7.24 -5.44
N ASP A 305 4.77 7.56 -4.78
CA ASP A 305 4.38 7.13 -3.44
C ASP A 305 3.35 5.98 -3.52
N ILE A 306 3.28 5.14 -2.50
CA ILE A 306 2.45 3.92 -2.48
C ILE A 306 1.40 4.00 -1.37
N LEU A 307 0.16 3.64 -1.68
CA LEU A 307 -0.88 3.33 -0.70
C LEU A 307 -1.21 1.85 -0.77
N SER A 308 -1.20 1.17 0.37
CA SER A 308 -1.74 -0.19 0.52
C SER A 308 -2.85 -0.22 1.58
N LEU A 309 -3.92 -0.94 1.27
CA LEU A 309 -5.13 -1.01 2.09
C LEU A 309 -5.15 -2.23 3.02
N ASP A 310 -5.83 -2.07 4.15
CA ASP A 310 -6.13 -3.09 5.17
C ASP A 310 -7.60 -2.95 5.60
N MET A 311 -7.99 -3.61 6.68
CA MET A 311 -9.36 -3.66 7.19
C MET A 311 -9.53 -3.03 8.57
N LEU A 312 -8.67 -2.07 8.96
CA LEU A 312 -8.74 -1.42 10.28
C LEU A 312 -9.99 -0.52 10.39
N PRO A 313 -10.93 -0.83 11.31
CA PRO A 313 -12.13 -0.01 11.49
C PRO A 313 -11.86 1.27 12.29
N GLU A 314 -12.54 2.36 11.94
CA GLU A 314 -12.61 3.57 12.77
C GLU A 314 -13.68 3.50 13.87
N ASP A 315 -14.76 2.75 13.63
CA ASP A 315 -15.84 2.59 14.62
C ASP A 315 -15.33 1.82 15.83
N GLU A 316 -15.50 2.40 17.01
CA GLU A 316 -14.97 1.86 18.26
C GLU A 316 -15.49 0.46 18.58
N THR A 317 -16.74 0.15 18.23
CA THR A 317 -17.34 -1.16 18.52
C THR A 317 -16.70 -2.22 17.62
N VAL A 318 -16.66 -1.95 16.32
CA VAL A 318 -16.06 -2.86 15.33
C VAL A 318 -14.56 -3.03 15.61
N LEU A 319 -13.83 -1.94 15.86
CA LEU A 319 -12.41 -1.97 16.20
C LEU A 319 -12.12 -2.88 17.41
N LYS A 320 -12.98 -2.84 18.44
CA LYS A 320 -12.80 -3.65 19.66
C LYS A 320 -13.30 -5.09 19.51
N SER A 321 -14.10 -5.38 18.50
CA SER A 321 -14.57 -6.72 18.20
C SER A 321 -13.81 -7.37 17.05
N SER A 322 -12.92 -6.68 16.34
CA SER A 322 -12.08 -7.25 15.29
C SER A 322 -10.73 -7.75 15.80
N GLU A 323 -10.23 -8.82 15.18
CA GLU A 323 -8.84 -9.27 15.33
C GLU A 323 -7.88 -8.19 14.79
N GLY A 324 -6.85 -7.87 15.57
CA GLY A 324 -5.88 -6.82 15.26
C GLY A 324 -4.44 -7.35 15.21
N ASP A 325 -3.51 -6.51 15.65
CA ASP A 325 -2.08 -6.83 15.64
C ASP A 325 -1.72 -8.06 16.47
N ASP A 326 -0.70 -8.79 16.00
CA ASP A 326 -0.08 -9.87 16.75
C ASP A 326 0.45 -9.35 18.09
N ASP A 327 0.34 -10.18 19.14
CA ASP A 327 1.09 -9.88 20.35
C ASP A 327 2.60 -9.88 20.07
N ILE A 328 3.33 -9.11 20.86
CA ILE A 328 4.78 -8.91 20.72
C ILE A 328 5.60 -10.20 20.73
N GLN A 329 5.11 -11.30 21.35
CA GLN A 329 5.82 -12.57 21.36
C GLN A 329 5.69 -13.26 20.00
N ILE A 330 4.49 -13.25 19.42
CA ILE A 330 4.21 -13.76 18.08
C ILE A 330 4.95 -12.92 17.04
N GLN A 331 4.89 -11.59 17.12
CA GLN A 331 5.60 -10.71 16.20
C GLN A 331 7.13 -10.97 16.24
N ASN A 332 7.72 -11.09 17.43
CA ASN A 332 9.14 -11.43 17.57
C ASN A 332 9.48 -12.82 17.01
N MET A 333 8.60 -13.80 17.19
CA MET A 333 8.78 -15.13 16.61
C MET A 333 8.76 -15.05 15.07
N ARG A 334 7.78 -14.35 14.50
CA ARG A 334 7.64 -14.17 13.04
C ARG A 334 8.89 -13.52 12.43
N VAL A 335 9.32 -12.39 12.97
CA VAL A 335 10.45 -11.64 12.44
C VAL A 335 11.79 -12.35 12.71
N ARG A 336 12.05 -12.78 13.95
CA ARG A 336 13.39 -13.24 14.35
C ARG A 336 13.64 -14.73 14.07
N GLN A 337 12.60 -15.56 14.04
CA GLN A 337 12.75 -17.01 13.89
C GLN A 337 12.20 -17.54 12.57
N TYR A 338 11.15 -16.91 12.04
CA TYR A 338 10.47 -17.36 10.82
C TYR A 338 10.87 -16.55 9.59
N GLY A 339 11.53 -15.41 9.77
CA GLY A 339 12.12 -14.64 8.67
C GLY A 339 11.12 -13.76 7.93
N TYR A 340 9.97 -13.43 8.52
CA TYR A 340 9.04 -12.41 7.98
C TYR A 340 9.52 -10.99 8.33
N HIS A 341 8.81 -9.97 7.84
CA HIS A 341 9.00 -8.56 8.16
C HIS A 341 7.98 -8.06 9.19
N TYR A 342 8.13 -6.80 9.61
CA TYR A 342 7.14 -6.15 10.47
C TYR A 342 5.89 -5.78 9.68
N GLN A 343 4.73 -6.26 10.16
CA GLN A 343 3.41 -5.97 9.61
C GLN A 343 2.46 -5.48 10.69
N PHE A 344 1.51 -4.62 10.32
CA PHE A 344 0.46 -4.09 11.21
C PHE A 344 -0.89 -3.98 10.49
N THR A 345 -1.98 -4.15 11.24
CA THR A 345 -3.37 -4.19 10.72
C THR A 345 -3.91 -2.79 10.50
N ARG A 346 -3.51 -2.13 9.42
CA ARG A 346 -3.96 -0.78 9.00
C ARG A 346 -3.48 -0.43 7.60
N ASN A 347 -4.14 0.52 6.96
CA ASN A 347 -3.63 1.10 5.72
C ASN A 347 -2.25 1.73 5.95
N MET A 348 -1.41 1.70 4.93
CA MET A 348 -0.08 2.30 4.94
C MET A 348 0.08 3.24 3.75
N LEU A 349 0.59 4.44 4.03
CA LEU A 349 0.95 5.44 3.03
C LEU A 349 2.47 5.60 3.07
N HIS A 350 3.14 4.99 2.11
CA HIS A 350 4.58 4.97 1.98
C HIS A 350 5.02 6.08 1.02
N VAL A 351 5.55 7.16 1.61
CA VAL A 351 6.09 8.31 0.88
C VAL A 351 7.54 8.03 0.50
N ASN A 352 7.86 8.12 -0.78
CA ASN A 352 9.17 7.81 -1.31
C ASN A 352 10.20 8.86 -0.84
N ARG A 353 11.34 8.40 -0.33
CA ARG A 353 12.49 9.24 -0.01
C ARG A 353 13.62 8.88 -0.97
N PRO A 354 13.87 9.71 -2.00
CA PRO A 354 14.83 9.40 -3.05
C PRO A 354 16.18 8.93 -2.50
N GLY A 355 16.53 7.67 -2.75
CA GLY A 355 17.81 7.08 -2.30
C GLY A 355 17.89 6.63 -0.84
N HIS A 356 16.82 6.73 -0.04
CA HIS A 356 16.79 6.34 1.37
C HIS A 356 15.71 5.31 1.75
N GLY A 357 14.75 5.03 0.86
CA GLY A 357 13.62 4.11 1.12
C GLY A 357 12.29 4.85 1.23
N PHE A 358 11.27 4.21 1.79
CA PHE A 358 9.95 4.79 2.00
C PHE A 358 9.72 5.17 3.47
N GLN A 359 9.04 6.28 3.68
CA GLN A 359 8.52 6.69 4.97
C GLN A 359 7.03 6.39 5.05
N GLU A 360 6.64 5.59 6.04
CA GLU A 360 5.23 5.34 6.30
C GLU A 360 4.60 6.50 7.10
N THR A 361 3.43 6.98 6.66
CA THR A 361 2.79 8.20 7.19
C THR A 361 1.27 8.12 7.40
N ALA A 362 0.59 7.02 7.11
CA ALA A 362 -0.88 6.94 7.09
C ALA A 362 -1.55 7.41 8.39
N LEU A 363 -0.97 7.09 9.56
CA LEU A 363 -1.47 7.56 10.85
C LEU A 363 -1.38 9.08 11.00
N LEU A 364 -0.29 9.68 10.53
CA LEU A 364 -0.11 11.13 10.53
C LEU A 364 -1.01 11.78 9.48
N SER A 365 -1.22 11.11 8.35
CA SER A 365 -2.00 11.58 7.21
C SER A 365 -3.51 11.47 7.38
N GLY A 366 -3.98 10.69 8.36
CA GLY A 366 -5.40 10.55 8.70
C GLY A 366 -6.15 9.45 7.93
N ILE A 367 -5.44 8.56 7.23
CA ILE A 367 -6.04 7.54 6.33
C ILE A 367 -5.71 6.10 6.75
N ALA A 368 -5.24 5.88 7.98
CA ALA A 368 -4.85 4.57 8.48
C ALA A 368 -6.03 3.60 8.69
N ALA A 369 -7.25 4.12 8.90
CA ALA A 369 -8.42 3.33 9.25
C ALA A 369 -9.61 3.73 8.37
N THR A 370 -10.04 2.82 7.51
CA THR A 370 -11.19 3.00 6.61
C THR A 370 -12.12 1.79 6.62
N ASP A 371 -12.02 0.95 7.65
CA ASP A 371 -12.72 -0.34 7.75
C ASP A 371 -12.31 -1.28 6.61
N TRP A 372 -13.15 -2.26 6.24
CA TRP A 372 -12.84 -3.33 5.29
C TRP A 372 -12.60 -2.82 3.85
N SER A 373 -11.39 -2.33 3.59
CA SER A 373 -11.01 -1.67 2.34
C SER A 373 -10.48 -2.65 1.30
N TRP A 374 -11.04 -2.60 0.10
CA TRP A 374 -10.65 -3.47 -1.02
C TRP A 374 -9.78 -2.75 -2.03
N SER A 375 -10.23 -1.61 -2.55
CA SER A 375 -9.61 -0.92 -3.68
C SER A 375 -9.36 0.54 -3.38
N ALA A 376 -8.18 1.06 -3.74
CA ALA A 376 -7.80 2.46 -3.63
C ALA A 376 -7.55 3.05 -5.02
N LEU A 377 -7.96 4.30 -5.25
CA LEU A 377 -7.64 5.07 -6.45
C LEU A 377 -7.22 6.49 -6.07
N PHE A 378 -5.99 6.86 -6.43
CA PHE A 378 -5.48 8.23 -6.44
C PHE A 378 -5.90 8.95 -7.72
N ALA A 379 -6.51 10.11 -7.58
CA ALA A 379 -6.79 11.03 -8.68
C ALA A 379 -6.99 12.45 -8.14
N ASP A 380 -6.95 13.45 -9.02
CA ASP A 380 -7.34 14.82 -8.68
C ASP A 380 -8.84 15.00 -8.98
N PHE A 381 -9.71 14.68 -8.02
CA PHE A 381 -11.16 14.62 -8.28
C PHE A 381 -11.82 16.00 -8.31
N ASN A 382 -11.24 16.98 -7.62
CA ASN A 382 -11.77 18.36 -7.61
C ASN A 382 -10.99 19.31 -8.54
N GLY A 383 -10.00 18.79 -9.27
CA GLY A 383 -9.18 19.51 -10.23
C GLY A 383 -8.25 20.55 -9.61
N ASP A 384 -7.90 20.45 -8.32
CA ASP A 384 -7.07 21.43 -7.61
C ASP A 384 -5.56 21.16 -7.68
N SER A 385 -5.15 20.17 -8.48
CA SER A 385 -3.82 19.60 -8.68
C SER A 385 -3.30 18.69 -7.56
N GLU A 386 -3.95 18.61 -6.40
CA GLU A 386 -3.56 17.66 -5.34
C GLU A 386 -4.09 16.25 -5.65
N GLN A 387 -3.48 15.22 -5.06
CA GLN A 387 -4.01 13.85 -5.18
C GLN A 387 -5.00 13.56 -4.06
N ASP A 388 -6.25 13.31 -4.45
CA ASP A 388 -7.33 12.79 -3.62
C ASP A 388 -7.31 11.25 -3.64
N ILE A 389 -8.09 10.62 -2.76
CA ILE A 389 -8.18 9.16 -2.67
C ILE A 389 -9.64 8.73 -2.62
N PHE A 390 -10.04 7.78 -3.46
CA PHE A 390 -11.26 7.00 -3.28
C PHE A 390 -10.94 5.60 -2.76
N ILE A 391 -11.71 5.10 -1.79
CA ILE A 391 -11.55 3.76 -1.22
C ILE A 391 -12.89 3.02 -1.22
N ALA A 392 -12.95 1.90 -1.94
CA ALA A 392 -14.09 0.99 -1.92
C ALA A 392 -14.03 0.05 -0.70
N ASN A 393 -15.17 -0.14 -0.05
CA ASN A 393 -15.26 -0.84 1.21
C ASN A 393 -16.43 -1.82 1.31
N GLY A 394 -16.27 -2.71 2.28
CA GLY A 394 -17.32 -3.51 2.87
C GLY A 394 -17.23 -4.99 2.53
N ILE A 395 -17.75 -5.82 3.43
CA ILE A 395 -17.84 -7.26 3.24
C ILE A 395 -19.17 -7.79 3.78
N PRO A 396 -19.84 -8.75 3.11
CA PRO A 396 -21.11 -9.31 3.61
C PRO A 396 -21.01 -9.94 5.00
N LYS A 397 -19.87 -10.53 5.35
CA LYS A 397 -19.62 -11.26 6.58
C LYS A 397 -18.19 -11.00 7.07
N ARG A 398 -18.02 -10.62 8.34
CA ARG A 398 -16.71 -10.37 8.95
C ARG A 398 -16.15 -11.65 9.61
N PRO A 399 -15.20 -12.36 8.98
CA PRO A 399 -14.57 -13.52 9.60
C PRO A 399 -13.56 -13.15 10.69
N ASN A 400 -13.15 -11.87 10.78
CA ASN A 400 -12.21 -11.39 11.78
C ASN A 400 -12.86 -10.97 13.11
N ASP A 401 -14.17 -11.19 13.30
CA ASP A 401 -14.85 -10.86 14.55
C ASP A 401 -14.41 -11.82 15.68
N LEU A 402 -14.00 -11.26 16.81
CA LEU A 402 -13.47 -11.96 17.97
C LEU A 402 -14.50 -12.83 18.66
N ASP A 403 -15.80 -12.46 18.67
CA ASP A 403 -16.85 -13.32 19.23
C ASP A 403 -17.07 -14.54 18.33
N PHE A 404 -17.07 -14.35 17.01
CA PHE A 404 -17.04 -15.45 16.04
C PHE A 404 -15.79 -16.34 16.22
N ILE A 405 -14.58 -15.75 16.23
CA ILE A 405 -13.31 -16.48 16.41
C ILE A 405 -13.33 -17.27 17.72
N ASN A 406 -13.79 -16.69 18.82
CA ASN A 406 -13.91 -17.36 20.12
C ASN A 406 -14.89 -18.54 20.08
N PHE A 407 -15.99 -18.42 19.33
CA PHE A 407 -16.95 -19.52 19.15
C PHE A 407 -16.35 -20.69 18.39
N VAL A 408 -15.80 -20.45 17.20
CA VAL A 408 -15.24 -21.51 16.34
C VAL A 408 -13.94 -22.09 16.88
N SER A 409 -13.17 -21.33 17.66
CA SER A 409 -11.92 -21.81 18.26
C SER A 409 -12.12 -22.78 19.44
N SER A 410 -13.33 -22.87 20.00
CA SER A 410 -13.60 -23.71 21.16
C SER A 410 -13.55 -25.22 20.84
N GLU A 411 -12.84 -25.99 21.66
CA GLU A 411 -12.60 -27.45 21.47
C GLU A 411 -13.88 -28.29 21.29
N GLN A 412 -14.99 -27.87 21.91
CA GLN A 412 -16.28 -28.55 21.78
C GLN A 412 -16.92 -28.30 20.41
N ILE A 413 -16.69 -27.12 19.82
CA ILE A 413 -17.22 -26.69 18.54
C ILE A 413 -16.34 -27.23 17.40
N LYS A 414 -15.00 -27.17 17.50
CA LYS A 414 -14.07 -27.81 16.53
C LYS A 414 -14.37 -29.30 16.29
N LYS A 415 -14.78 -30.04 17.32
CA LYS A 415 -15.17 -31.46 17.22
C LYS A 415 -16.54 -31.69 16.59
N LYS A 416 -17.42 -30.69 16.60
CA LYS A 416 -18.77 -30.74 16.05
C LYS A 416 -18.87 -30.18 14.63
N ILE A 417 -18.16 -29.10 14.32
CA ILE A 417 -18.02 -28.54 12.95
C ILE A 417 -17.56 -29.64 11.99
N ASN A 418 -16.48 -30.34 12.33
CA ASN A 418 -15.97 -31.47 11.53
C ASN A 418 -16.96 -32.65 11.35
N ASN A 419 -18.12 -32.65 12.03
CA ASN A 419 -19.07 -33.77 12.04
C ASN A 419 -20.53 -33.38 11.73
N THR A 420 -20.93 -32.10 11.71
CA THR A 420 -22.34 -31.69 11.60
C THR A 420 -22.55 -30.32 10.92
N LYS A 421 -23.30 -30.31 9.80
CA LYS A 421 -23.70 -29.10 9.03
C LYS A 421 -24.52 -28.06 9.78
N LEU A 422 -25.17 -28.43 10.90
CA LEU A 422 -25.94 -27.48 11.72
C LEU A 422 -25.05 -26.42 12.39
N MET A 423 -23.78 -26.78 12.66
CA MET A 423 -22.84 -25.88 13.34
C MET A 423 -22.28 -24.81 12.40
N ASP A 424 -22.27 -25.07 11.09
CA ASP A 424 -21.78 -24.13 10.07
C ASP A 424 -22.78 -22.98 9.88
N GLN A 425 -24.09 -23.26 9.94
CA GLN A 425 -25.12 -22.21 9.92
C GLN A 425 -25.06 -21.31 11.15
N GLU A 426 -24.92 -21.87 12.36
CA GLU A 426 -24.74 -21.06 13.58
C GLU A 426 -23.47 -20.19 13.50
N ALA A 427 -22.37 -20.73 12.95
CA ALA A 427 -21.12 -19.99 12.75
C ALA A 427 -21.28 -18.83 11.75
N LEU A 428 -21.98 -19.06 10.62
CA LEU A 428 -22.30 -18.02 9.64
C LEU A 428 -23.21 -16.93 10.21
N GLU A 429 -24.20 -17.29 11.05
CA GLU A 429 -25.09 -16.32 11.70
C GLU A 429 -24.35 -15.44 12.72
N MET A 430 -23.26 -15.94 13.32
CA MET A 430 -22.45 -15.18 14.27
C MET A 430 -21.55 -14.14 13.61
N MET A 431 -21.15 -14.33 12.34
CA MET A 431 -20.36 -13.32 11.62
C MET A 431 -21.23 -12.07 11.37
N PRO A 432 -20.84 -10.90 11.93
CA PRO A 432 -21.57 -9.67 11.69
C PRO A 432 -21.38 -9.19 10.25
N SER A 433 -22.30 -8.35 9.79
CA SER A 433 -22.15 -7.65 8.51
C SER A 433 -21.00 -6.65 8.58
N GLY A 434 -20.21 -6.56 7.51
CA GLY A 434 -19.23 -5.51 7.29
C GLY A 434 -19.70 -4.48 6.28
N ALA A 435 -21.00 -4.24 6.17
CA ALA A 435 -21.55 -3.20 5.31
C ALA A 435 -21.11 -1.83 5.84
N VAL A 436 -20.34 -1.10 5.05
CA VAL A 436 -19.84 0.24 5.36
C VAL A 436 -19.90 1.11 4.11
N HIS A 437 -19.80 2.42 4.29
CA HIS A 437 -19.72 3.34 3.17
C HIS A 437 -18.32 3.34 2.54
N ASN A 438 -18.24 3.72 1.27
CA ASN A 438 -16.98 4.04 0.61
C ASN A 438 -16.42 5.35 1.16
N TYR A 439 -15.11 5.51 1.11
CA TYR A 439 -14.46 6.74 1.55
C TYR A 439 -13.95 7.54 0.36
N ILE A 440 -13.98 8.86 0.49
CA ILE A 440 -13.26 9.77 -0.39
C ILE A 440 -12.56 10.83 0.44
N PHE A 441 -11.27 11.04 0.17
CA PHE A 441 -10.41 11.96 0.90
C PHE A 441 -9.87 13.04 -0.02
N GLN A 442 -9.96 14.28 0.42
CA GLN A 442 -9.31 15.41 -0.23
C GLN A 442 -7.83 15.46 0.18
N GLY A 443 -6.93 15.43 -0.80
CA GLY A 443 -5.49 15.62 -0.61
C GLY A 443 -5.12 17.05 -0.22
N THR A 444 -3.95 17.23 0.37
CA THR A 444 -3.41 18.55 0.68
C THR A 444 -1.88 18.56 0.57
N ASN A 445 -1.32 19.75 0.35
CA ASN A 445 0.12 19.98 0.17
C ASN A 445 1.04 19.61 1.37
N ASN A 446 0.50 19.09 2.46
CA ASN A 446 1.27 18.69 3.65
C ASN A 446 1.06 17.22 4.02
N LEU A 447 0.68 16.38 3.04
CA LEU A 447 0.45 14.94 3.20
C LEU A 447 -0.69 14.63 4.18
N GLN A 448 -1.62 15.57 4.38
CA GLN A 448 -2.84 15.34 5.14
C GLN A 448 -3.99 15.07 4.17
N PHE A 449 -4.86 14.15 4.57
CA PHE A 449 -6.04 13.79 3.80
C PHE A 449 -7.28 14.11 4.64
N ILE A 450 -8.18 14.90 4.07
CA ILE A 450 -9.38 15.34 4.77
C ILE A 450 -10.55 14.49 4.26
N ASP A 451 -11.18 13.75 5.16
CA ASP A 451 -12.37 12.97 4.82
C ASP A 451 -13.48 13.89 4.27
N ARG A 452 -13.97 13.54 3.07
CA ARG A 452 -15.05 14.21 2.33
C ARG A 452 -16.20 13.25 2.03
N SER A 453 -16.21 12.07 2.62
CA SER A 453 -17.20 11.02 2.36
C SER A 453 -18.63 11.43 2.70
N GLU A 454 -18.80 12.41 3.60
CA GLU A 454 -20.13 12.97 3.91
C GLU A 454 -20.62 14.04 2.92
N ASP A 455 -19.70 14.71 2.20
CA ASP A 455 -20.01 15.85 1.33
C ASP A 455 -19.90 15.48 -0.16
N TRP A 456 -18.83 14.82 -0.58
CA TRP A 456 -18.49 14.61 -2.00
C TRP A 456 -19.24 13.46 -2.66
N ILE A 457 -19.55 12.40 -1.93
CA ILE A 457 -20.22 11.20 -2.46
C ILE A 457 -21.52 10.90 -1.71
N ALA A 458 -22.40 10.09 -2.31
CA ALA A 458 -23.56 9.56 -1.62
C ALA A 458 -23.12 8.56 -0.53
N ARG A 459 -23.71 8.69 0.67
CA ARG A 459 -23.40 7.82 1.82
C ARG A 459 -24.23 6.53 1.78
N ASP A 460 -23.97 5.72 0.77
CA ASP A 460 -24.57 4.39 0.66
C ASP A 460 -23.75 3.38 1.44
N THR A 461 -24.42 2.39 2.04
CA THR A 461 -23.76 1.28 2.74
C THR A 461 -23.85 0.05 1.84
N LEU A 462 -22.78 -0.20 1.09
CA LEU A 462 -22.71 -1.26 0.08
C LEU A 462 -21.54 -2.21 0.39
N PHE A 463 -21.38 -3.22 -0.45
CA PHE A 463 -20.23 -4.12 -0.46
C PHE A 463 -19.47 -3.87 -1.76
N SER A 464 -18.71 -2.78 -1.80
CA SER A 464 -17.96 -2.36 -2.99
C SER A 464 -16.59 -3.02 -2.99
N GLY A 465 -16.26 -3.71 -4.08
CA GLY A 465 -14.99 -4.39 -4.28
C GLY A 465 -14.11 -3.63 -5.28
N ALA A 466 -13.95 -4.21 -6.48
CA ALA A 466 -13.12 -3.66 -7.53
C ALA A 466 -13.58 -2.26 -8.01
N THR A 467 -12.63 -1.40 -8.33
CA THR A 467 -12.89 -0.03 -8.80
C THR A 467 -12.03 0.37 -9.97
N ALA A 468 -12.62 1.09 -10.92
CA ALA A 468 -11.90 1.70 -12.04
C ALA A 468 -12.36 3.15 -12.22
N MET A 469 -11.51 3.97 -12.85
CA MET A 469 -11.83 5.34 -13.21
C MET A 469 -11.66 5.60 -14.71
N GLY A 470 -12.37 6.61 -15.19
CA GLY A 470 -12.37 7.07 -16.57
C GLY A 470 -13.28 8.29 -16.71
N ASP A 471 -13.31 8.91 -17.87
CA ASP A 471 -14.20 10.05 -18.16
C ASP A 471 -15.41 9.57 -18.97
N LEU A 472 -16.46 9.10 -18.27
CA LEU A 472 -17.54 8.29 -18.85
C LEU A 472 -18.53 9.10 -19.69
N ASP A 473 -18.68 10.39 -19.40
CA ASP A 473 -19.47 11.32 -20.23
C ASP A 473 -18.61 12.27 -21.09
N ASN A 474 -17.28 12.13 -21.01
CA ASN A 474 -16.29 12.80 -21.85
C ASN A 474 -16.28 14.33 -21.66
N ASP A 475 -16.53 14.80 -20.43
CA ASP A 475 -16.59 16.22 -20.08
C ASP A 475 -15.26 16.77 -19.53
N GLY A 476 -14.34 15.88 -19.12
CA GLY A 476 -12.96 16.17 -18.77
C GLY A 476 -12.58 15.99 -17.32
N ASP A 477 -13.54 15.71 -16.43
CA ASP A 477 -13.24 15.24 -15.09
C ASP A 477 -13.21 13.69 -15.03
N LEU A 478 -12.88 13.15 -13.86
CA LEU A 478 -12.73 11.70 -13.68
C LEU A 478 -13.90 11.14 -12.88
N ASP A 479 -14.57 10.17 -13.48
CA ASP A 479 -15.62 9.36 -12.88
C ASP A 479 -15.08 8.07 -12.26
N LEU A 480 -15.89 7.43 -11.43
CA LEU A 480 -15.57 6.14 -10.80
C LEU A 480 -16.67 5.11 -11.06
N VAL A 481 -16.24 3.85 -11.16
CA VAL A 481 -17.12 2.69 -11.24
C VAL A 481 -16.76 1.70 -10.14
N THR A 482 -17.74 1.23 -9.39
CA THR A 482 -17.56 0.14 -8.41
C THR A 482 -18.30 -1.12 -8.83
N SER A 483 -17.62 -2.26 -8.77
CA SER A 483 -18.25 -3.58 -8.82
C SER A 483 -18.74 -3.96 -7.42
N ASN A 484 -20.05 -4.13 -7.25
CA ASN A 484 -20.66 -4.37 -5.95
C ASN A 484 -21.12 -5.83 -5.80
N ILE A 485 -20.97 -6.38 -4.60
CA ILE A 485 -21.46 -7.71 -4.23
C ILE A 485 -22.94 -7.61 -3.85
N ASN A 486 -23.77 -8.48 -4.44
CA ASN A 486 -25.21 -8.60 -4.15
C ASN A 486 -26.00 -7.28 -4.31
N SER A 487 -25.49 -6.34 -5.11
CA SER A 487 -26.12 -5.07 -5.44
C SER A 487 -25.64 -4.60 -6.81
N PRO A 488 -26.43 -3.79 -7.54
CA PRO A 488 -25.99 -3.22 -8.81
C PRO A 488 -24.67 -2.45 -8.68
N ALA A 489 -23.85 -2.47 -9.73
CA ALA A 489 -22.67 -1.61 -9.84
C ALA A 489 -23.04 -0.12 -9.66
N THR A 490 -22.13 0.66 -9.11
CA THR A 490 -22.34 2.10 -8.86
C THR A 490 -21.44 2.91 -9.77
N LEU A 491 -22.03 3.88 -10.47
CA LEU A 491 -21.28 4.96 -11.11
C LEU A 491 -21.23 6.17 -10.18
N TYR A 492 -20.08 6.81 -10.08
CA TYR A 492 -19.90 8.11 -9.45
C TYR A 492 -19.49 9.08 -10.55
N ILE A 493 -20.44 9.91 -10.98
CA ILE A 493 -20.24 10.88 -12.05
C ILE A 493 -19.80 12.19 -11.44
N ASN A 494 -18.57 12.62 -11.75
CA ASN A 494 -17.98 13.85 -11.25
C ASN A 494 -18.65 15.07 -11.91
N GLN A 495 -18.61 16.21 -11.24
CA GLN A 495 -19.33 17.43 -11.62
C GLN A 495 -18.42 18.66 -11.59
N THR A 496 -17.13 18.43 -11.76
CA THR A 496 -16.04 19.42 -11.73
C THR A 496 -15.79 20.04 -13.11
N ASP A 497 -16.38 19.47 -14.17
CA ASP A 497 -16.35 19.91 -15.57
C ASP A 497 -16.40 21.43 -15.83
N THR A 498 -17.13 22.17 -14.99
CA THR A 498 -17.27 23.64 -15.09
C THR A 498 -16.45 24.44 -14.09
N ASP A 499 -15.89 23.80 -13.07
CA ASP A 499 -15.26 24.44 -11.91
C ASP A 499 -13.72 24.35 -11.92
N ALA A 500 -13.16 23.38 -12.67
CA ALA A 500 -11.72 23.24 -12.85
C ALA A 500 -11.35 22.98 -14.32
N SER A 501 -10.07 23.22 -14.62
CA SER A 501 -9.49 22.99 -15.92
C SER A 501 -8.66 21.72 -15.91
N TYR A 502 -8.68 20.98 -17.02
CA TYR A 502 -8.08 19.67 -17.12
C TYR A 502 -7.14 19.56 -18.33
N LEU A 503 -6.31 18.53 -18.37
CA LEU A 503 -5.68 18.07 -19.61
C LEU A 503 -5.66 16.55 -19.61
N LYS A 504 -6.35 15.95 -20.56
CA LYS A 504 -6.26 14.51 -20.82
C LYS A 504 -5.17 14.26 -21.85
N LEU A 505 -4.30 13.28 -21.63
CA LEU A 505 -3.30 12.85 -22.61
C LEU A 505 -3.61 11.43 -23.07
N ARG A 506 -3.85 11.29 -24.37
CA ARG A 506 -3.93 9.98 -25.03
C ARG A 506 -2.62 9.73 -25.77
N LEU A 507 -1.92 8.68 -25.37
CA LEU A 507 -0.61 8.35 -25.91
C LEU A 507 -0.76 7.43 -27.13
N LYS A 508 0.10 7.63 -28.12
CA LYS A 508 0.24 6.78 -29.31
C LYS A 508 1.70 6.45 -29.51
N PHE A 509 2.08 5.23 -29.21
CA PHE A 509 3.48 4.80 -29.24
C PHE A 509 3.74 3.86 -30.43
N THR A 510 4.40 2.72 -30.22
CA THR A 510 4.75 1.73 -31.26
C THR A 510 3.66 0.67 -31.38
N ASP A 511 3.60 -0.03 -32.51
CA ASP A 511 2.54 -1.02 -32.79
C ASP A 511 2.38 -2.04 -31.63
N LYS A 512 3.49 -2.55 -31.08
CA LYS A 512 3.50 -3.55 -29.99
C LYS A 512 3.10 -3.03 -28.59
N ASN A 513 3.05 -1.71 -28.40
CA ASN A 513 2.63 -1.06 -27.16
C ASN A 513 1.91 0.23 -27.56
N SER A 514 0.80 0.09 -28.30
CA SER A 514 0.16 1.19 -29.03
C SER A 514 -0.32 2.33 -28.12
N PHE A 515 -0.72 2.00 -26.89
CA PHE A 515 -1.15 2.92 -25.84
C PHE A 515 0.01 3.53 -25.04
N GLY A 516 1.24 3.07 -25.21
CA GLY A 516 2.43 3.62 -24.55
C GLY A 516 2.49 3.37 -23.04
N ILE A 517 2.07 2.19 -22.58
CA ILE A 517 2.22 1.75 -21.17
C ILE A 517 3.68 1.89 -20.74
N GLY A 518 3.91 2.44 -19.54
CA GLY A 518 5.23 2.78 -19.00
C GLY A 518 5.70 4.21 -19.30
N THR A 519 4.97 4.98 -20.11
CA THR A 519 5.29 6.39 -20.38
C THR A 519 5.19 7.23 -19.11
N LYS A 520 6.19 8.09 -18.88
CA LYS A 520 6.23 9.04 -17.77
C LYS A 520 6.04 10.46 -18.26
N VAL A 521 5.20 11.22 -17.58
CA VAL A 521 4.87 12.61 -17.93
C VAL A 521 5.05 13.51 -16.72
N LEU A 522 5.89 14.53 -16.88
CA LEU A 522 6.05 15.61 -15.93
C LEU A 522 5.37 16.85 -16.48
N SER A 523 4.35 17.33 -15.78
CA SER A 523 3.65 18.58 -16.10
C SER A 523 4.14 19.71 -15.19
N TYR A 524 4.55 20.82 -15.80
CA TYR A 524 5.00 22.00 -15.08
C TYR A 524 4.03 23.15 -15.32
N HIS A 525 3.53 23.73 -14.23
CA HIS A 525 2.71 24.94 -14.28
C HIS A 525 2.95 25.78 -13.02
N LYS A 526 3.27 27.07 -13.17
CA LYS A 526 3.41 28.02 -12.04
C LYS A 526 4.39 27.59 -10.93
N GLY A 527 5.37 26.74 -11.25
CA GLY A 527 6.33 26.20 -10.29
C GLY A 527 5.85 24.97 -9.51
N VAL A 528 4.66 24.44 -9.82
CA VAL A 528 4.17 23.13 -9.40
C VAL A 528 4.57 22.09 -10.44
N LEU A 529 5.00 20.92 -9.97
CA LEU A 529 5.31 19.74 -10.77
C LEU A 529 4.22 18.70 -10.49
N GLN A 530 3.54 18.20 -11.50
CA GLN A 530 2.74 16.97 -11.39
C GLN A 530 3.44 15.84 -12.15
N TYR A 531 3.67 14.72 -11.49
CA TYR A 531 4.20 13.51 -12.11
C TYR A 531 3.11 12.45 -12.30
N ARG A 532 3.11 11.83 -13.47
CA ARG A 532 2.30 10.65 -13.78
C ARG A 532 3.12 9.63 -14.54
N GLU A 533 2.94 8.37 -14.17
CA GLU A 533 3.40 7.22 -14.92
C GLU A 533 2.18 6.44 -15.41
N PHE A 534 2.20 6.03 -16.68
CA PHE A 534 1.04 5.46 -17.32
C PHE A 534 1.02 3.92 -17.19
N HIS A 535 0.15 3.43 -16.31
CA HIS A 535 -0.25 2.03 -16.19
C HIS A 535 -1.76 1.97 -15.97
N THR A 536 -2.44 0.98 -16.55
CA THR A 536 -3.91 0.87 -16.48
C THR A 536 -4.38 0.13 -15.23
N VAL A 537 -3.56 -0.78 -14.68
CA VAL A 537 -3.91 -1.60 -13.51
C VAL A 537 -3.64 -0.82 -12.24
N ARG A 538 -4.72 -0.54 -11.52
CA ARG A 538 -4.75 0.28 -10.30
C ARG A 538 -5.86 -0.27 -9.39
N GLY A 539 -5.68 -0.15 -8.07
CA GLY A 539 -6.64 -0.64 -7.10
C GLY A 539 -6.70 -2.17 -7.04
N PHE A 540 -7.90 -2.72 -6.86
CA PHE A 540 -8.14 -4.16 -6.68
C PHE A 540 -8.91 -4.75 -7.86
N GLN A 541 -8.35 -5.81 -8.47
CA GLN A 541 -9.00 -6.61 -9.52
C GLN A 541 -9.48 -5.80 -10.76
N ALA A 542 -8.84 -4.67 -11.04
CA ALA A 542 -9.36 -3.70 -11.99
C ALA A 542 -8.29 -3.07 -12.88
N SER A 543 -8.76 -2.49 -13.98
CA SER A 543 -7.99 -1.53 -14.79
C SER A 543 -8.84 -0.32 -15.17
N SER A 544 -8.22 0.85 -15.18
CA SER A 544 -8.83 2.13 -15.51
C SER A 544 -8.67 2.48 -16.99
N GLU A 545 -9.40 3.50 -17.46
CA GLU A 545 -9.33 3.98 -18.83
C GLU A 545 -7.86 4.24 -19.24
N PRO A 546 -7.42 3.84 -20.45
CA PRO A 546 -6.06 4.09 -20.96
C PRO A 546 -5.76 5.57 -21.27
N ILE A 547 -5.87 6.45 -20.27
CA ILE A 547 -5.69 7.89 -20.39
C ILE A 547 -4.97 8.48 -19.17
N LEU A 548 -4.11 9.47 -19.39
CA LEU A 548 -3.54 10.27 -18.31
C LEU A 548 -4.37 11.53 -18.11
N HIS A 549 -4.63 11.88 -16.86
CA HIS A 549 -5.38 13.08 -16.48
C HIS A 549 -4.55 13.98 -15.55
N PHE A 550 -4.72 15.29 -15.74
CA PHE A 550 -4.14 16.33 -14.90
C PHE A 550 -5.19 17.43 -14.67
N GLY A 551 -5.41 17.81 -13.42
CA GLY A 551 -6.16 19.02 -13.06
C GLY A 551 -5.24 20.24 -12.89
N TYR A 552 -5.80 21.42 -13.17
CA TYR A 552 -5.09 22.71 -13.13
C TYR A 552 -5.93 23.85 -12.54
N GLY A 553 -7.02 23.55 -11.84
CA GLY A 553 -7.92 24.53 -11.23
C GLY A 553 -8.38 25.58 -12.23
N ASN A 554 -8.01 26.84 -12.02
CA ASN A 554 -8.42 27.95 -12.88
C ASN A 554 -7.36 28.36 -13.93
N GLU A 555 -6.31 27.57 -14.12
CA GLU A 555 -5.33 27.86 -15.16
C GLU A 555 -5.90 27.65 -16.55
N THR A 556 -5.34 28.36 -17.53
CA THR A 556 -5.77 28.23 -18.94
C THR A 556 -4.71 27.59 -19.83
N ARG A 557 -3.49 27.44 -19.31
CA ARG A 557 -2.34 26.90 -20.03
C ARG A 557 -1.35 26.23 -19.07
N VAL A 558 -0.67 25.22 -19.58
CA VAL A 558 0.45 24.52 -18.95
C VAL A 558 1.76 25.05 -19.53
N ASP A 559 2.77 25.30 -18.68
CA ASP A 559 4.06 25.85 -19.13
C ASP A 559 4.78 24.83 -20.04
N SER A 560 4.87 23.59 -19.58
CA SER A 560 5.42 22.49 -20.38
C SER A 560 5.05 21.11 -19.88
N LEU A 561 4.96 20.16 -20.81
CA LEU A 561 5.01 18.73 -20.55
C LEU A 561 6.36 18.18 -20.97
N ARG A 562 6.97 17.38 -20.13
CA ARG A 562 8.18 16.60 -20.45
C ARG A 562 7.81 15.13 -20.40
N ILE A 563 7.98 14.42 -21.52
CA ILE A 563 7.49 13.06 -21.72
C ILE A 563 8.66 12.13 -21.97
N LEU A 564 8.75 11.06 -21.17
CA LEU A 564 9.69 9.96 -21.31
C LEU A 564 8.93 8.74 -21.79
N TRP A 565 9.27 8.27 -22.98
CA TRP A 565 8.67 7.09 -23.59
C TRP A 565 9.32 5.79 -23.08
N PRO A 566 8.65 4.63 -23.26
CA PRO A 566 9.19 3.33 -22.85
C PRO A 566 10.56 3.00 -23.48
N ASP A 567 10.80 3.40 -24.74
CA ASP A 567 12.10 3.25 -25.42
C ASP A 567 13.20 4.23 -24.95
N HIS A 568 12.94 4.90 -23.82
CA HIS A 568 13.74 5.97 -23.22
C HIS A 568 13.87 7.23 -24.10
N SER A 569 13.19 7.33 -25.23
CA SER A 569 13.15 8.56 -26.00
C SER A 569 12.40 9.67 -25.24
N THR A 570 12.72 10.92 -25.54
CA THR A 570 12.28 12.05 -24.73
C THR A 570 11.72 13.17 -25.59
N GLN A 571 10.67 13.85 -25.13
CA GLN A 571 10.20 15.07 -25.78
C GLN A 571 9.66 16.11 -24.81
N VAL A 572 9.63 17.36 -25.27
CA VAL A 572 9.10 18.49 -24.49
C VAL A 572 8.08 19.23 -25.34
N LEU A 573 6.86 19.32 -24.83
CA LEU A 573 5.80 20.18 -25.35
C LEU A 573 5.72 21.42 -24.47
N LYS A 574 5.47 22.60 -25.04
CA LYS A 574 5.44 23.88 -24.30
C LYS A 574 4.19 24.65 -24.63
N ASP A 575 3.77 25.48 -23.67
CA ASP A 575 2.71 26.46 -23.84
C ASP A 575 1.41 25.81 -24.36
N ILE A 576 0.89 24.85 -23.60
CA ILE A 576 -0.20 23.97 -24.02
C ILE A 576 -1.53 24.50 -23.44
N PRO A 577 -2.58 24.70 -24.25
CA PRO A 577 -3.89 25.03 -23.70
C PRO A 577 -4.48 23.85 -22.92
N VAL A 578 -5.22 24.14 -21.85
CA VAL A 578 -6.00 23.15 -21.09
C VAL A 578 -7.40 22.94 -21.70
N ASN A 579 -8.22 22.12 -21.07
CA ASN A 579 -9.60 21.75 -21.41
C ASN A 579 -9.69 21.08 -22.78
N GLN A 580 -8.84 20.07 -22.96
CA GLN A 580 -8.78 19.25 -24.16
C GLN A 580 -8.20 17.88 -23.87
N THR A 581 -8.50 16.94 -24.78
CA THR A 581 -7.74 15.69 -24.94
C THR A 581 -6.63 15.91 -25.95
N LEU A 582 -5.38 15.86 -25.50
CA LEU A 582 -4.20 15.97 -26.34
C LEU A 582 -3.70 14.58 -26.72
N ILE A 583 -3.72 14.27 -28.02
CA ILE A 583 -3.11 13.05 -28.56
C ILE A 583 -1.61 13.31 -28.77
N VAL A 584 -0.75 12.50 -28.15
CA VAL A 584 0.70 12.66 -28.23
C VAL A 584 1.35 11.39 -28.74
N SER A 585 2.29 11.54 -29.68
CA SER A 585 3.17 10.47 -30.17
C SER A 585 4.63 10.91 -30.06
N PRO A 586 5.59 9.96 -30.06
CA PRO A 586 7.02 10.26 -30.12
C PRO A 586 7.36 11.20 -31.28
N ASP A 587 8.05 12.31 -30.97
CA ASP A 587 8.78 13.11 -31.95
C ASP A 587 10.24 12.61 -32.02
N ALA A 588 10.90 12.79 -33.16
CA ALA A 588 12.21 12.22 -33.53
C ALA A 588 13.16 11.95 -32.35
N ASN A 589 13.68 10.71 -32.25
CA ASN A 589 14.49 10.15 -31.15
C ASN A 589 15.50 11.12 -30.52
N VAL A 590 15.07 11.93 -29.55
CA VAL A 590 15.99 12.63 -28.65
C VAL A 590 16.37 11.61 -27.57
N PRO A 591 17.62 11.10 -27.57
CA PRO A 591 17.99 10.03 -26.65
C PRO A 591 17.90 10.49 -25.20
N PHE A 592 17.52 9.56 -24.33
CA PHE A 592 17.61 9.71 -22.89
C PHE A 592 18.95 10.29 -22.45
N LYS A 593 18.91 11.27 -21.55
CA LYS A 593 20.07 11.66 -20.74
C LYS A 593 19.74 11.41 -19.26
N ASN A 594 20.34 10.33 -18.75
CA ASN A 594 20.51 9.86 -17.37
C ASN A 594 20.32 10.91 -16.24
N PRO A 595 19.79 10.50 -15.06
CA PRO A 595 18.38 10.30 -14.76
C PRO A 595 17.65 11.63 -14.54
N TRP A 596 16.35 11.62 -14.80
CA TRP A 596 15.53 12.82 -14.99
C TRP A 596 15.31 13.70 -13.76
N LEU A 597 15.41 13.14 -12.55
CA LEU A 597 15.15 13.86 -11.29
C LEU A 597 16.18 13.54 -10.20
N LYS A 598 17.42 13.16 -10.53
CA LYS A 598 18.44 12.97 -9.48
C LYS A 598 18.75 14.32 -8.83
N ALA A 599 18.04 14.63 -7.74
CA ALA A 599 18.34 15.77 -6.91
C ALA A 599 19.77 15.60 -6.40
N GLU A 600 20.62 16.61 -6.61
CA GLU A 600 21.90 16.64 -5.91
C GLU A 600 21.60 16.83 -4.43
N GLU A 601 21.53 15.73 -3.68
CA GLU A 601 21.51 15.81 -2.24
C GLU A 601 22.76 16.56 -1.77
N LYS A 602 22.56 17.61 -0.99
CA LYS A 602 23.62 18.28 -0.24
C LYS A 602 23.52 17.81 1.21
N PRO A 603 24.01 16.59 1.52
CA PRO A 603 23.84 16.05 2.85
C PRO A 603 24.57 16.96 3.86
N LEU A 604 23.94 17.20 5.01
CA LEU A 604 24.58 17.93 6.11
C LEU A 604 25.80 17.18 6.65
N PHE A 605 25.79 15.84 6.54
CA PHE A 605 26.85 14.96 6.99
C PHE A 605 27.20 13.95 5.90
N LYS A 606 28.50 13.68 5.70
CA LYS A 606 28.95 12.59 4.84
C LYS A 606 29.44 11.43 5.71
N LYS A 607 28.99 10.22 5.41
CA LYS A 607 29.51 9.00 6.05
C LYS A 607 31.02 8.90 5.81
N VAL A 608 31.79 8.70 6.88
CA VAL A 608 33.23 8.42 6.81
C VAL A 608 33.40 6.93 6.51
N ASP A 609 34.39 6.59 5.67
CA ASP A 609 34.69 5.18 5.36
C ASP A 609 35.27 4.47 6.59
N GLY A 610 34.74 3.29 6.90
CA GLY A 610 35.07 2.53 8.11
C GLY A 610 34.37 3.07 9.37
N SER A 611 34.65 2.47 10.52
CA SER A 611 34.07 2.89 11.81
C SER A 611 34.91 3.92 12.56
N MET A 612 36.06 4.31 12.01
CA MET A 612 37.12 5.02 12.74
C MET A 612 37.50 4.32 14.06
N GLY A 613 37.23 3.02 14.23
CA GLY A 613 37.46 2.29 15.48
C GLY A 613 36.29 2.28 16.47
N LEU A 614 35.17 2.97 16.18
CA LEU A 614 33.92 2.86 16.95
C LEU A 614 33.19 1.56 16.60
N THR A 615 33.42 0.50 17.37
CA THR A 615 32.86 -0.84 17.11
C THR A 615 31.64 -1.19 17.98
N PHE A 616 31.07 -0.20 18.67
CA PHE A 616 29.92 -0.42 19.54
C PHE A 616 28.67 -0.73 18.73
N THR A 617 28.00 -1.83 19.08
CA THR A 617 26.67 -2.19 18.59
C THR A 617 25.80 -2.45 19.81
N HIS A 618 24.74 -1.64 19.97
CA HIS A 618 23.77 -1.85 21.04
C HIS A 618 23.13 -3.23 20.92
N ARG A 619 22.95 -3.90 22.05
CA ARG A 619 22.34 -5.22 22.11
C ARG A 619 21.26 -5.22 23.16
N GLU A 620 20.01 -5.13 22.75
CA GLU A 620 18.93 -5.14 23.72
C GLU A 620 18.71 -6.52 24.36
N ASP A 621 18.28 -6.54 25.61
CA ASP A 621 17.85 -7.76 26.27
C ASP A 621 16.44 -8.20 25.81
N PRO A 622 16.07 -9.49 25.94
CA PRO A 622 14.81 -9.99 25.43
C PRO A 622 13.59 -9.68 26.32
N TYR A 623 13.72 -8.82 27.33
CA TYR A 623 12.61 -8.44 28.20
C TYR A 623 11.47 -7.78 27.43
N ILE A 624 10.25 -8.08 27.88
CA ILE A 624 9.00 -7.63 27.26
C ILE A 624 8.11 -7.09 28.37
N ASP A 625 8.03 -5.76 28.44
CA ASP A 625 7.29 -5.03 29.48
C ASP A 625 5.82 -5.43 29.54
N PHE A 626 5.22 -5.67 28.38
CA PHE A 626 3.81 -6.02 28.21
C PHE A 626 3.41 -7.30 28.95
N ASN A 627 4.35 -8.22 29.21
CA ASN A 627 4.09 -9.43 29.99
C ASN A 627 3.72 -9.12 31.45
N ARG A 628 4.26 -8.03 32.00
CA ARG A 628 3.96 -7.56 33.36
C ARG A 628 2.92 -6.45 33.35
N GLN A 629 3.07 -5.48 32.46
CA GLN A 629 2.24 -4.28 32.37
C GLN A 629 1.50 -4.27 31.03
N LYS A 630 0.42 -5.04 30.96
CA LYS A 630 -0.33 -5.29 29.72
C LYS A 630 -0.90 -4.05 29.02
N LEU A 631 -1.04 -2.93 29.73
CA LEU A 631 -1.73 -1.72 29.24
C LEU A 631 -0.80 -0.53 29.00
N ILE A 632 0.52 -0.71 29.08
CA ILE A 632 1.43 0.39 28.73
C ILE A 632 1.41 0.60 27.21
N PRO A 633 1.51 1.84 26.74
CA PRO A 633 1.38 2.15 25.32
C PRO A 633 2.62 1.79 24.49
N TYR A 634 3.78 1.60 25.12
CA TYR A 634 5.04 1.29 24.45
C TYR A 634 6.03 0.65 25.41
N LYS A 635 7.05 0.01 24.86
CA LYS A 635 8.16 -0.56 25.61
C LYS A 635 9.06 0.56 26.17
N PHE A 636 9.42 0.42 27.44
CA PHE A 636 10.31 1.30 28.20
C PHE A 636 11.66 0.65 28.47
N SER A 637 11.74 -0.69 28.51
CA SER A 637 13.01 -1.42 28.72
C SER A 637 14.02 -1.29 27.60
N ASP A 638 13.67 -0.75 26.44
CA ASP A 638 14.54 -0.59 25.26
C ASP A 638 14.82 0.87 24.90
N ARG A 639 14.89 1.74 25.91
CA ARG A 639 15.11 3.19 25.72
C ARG A 639 16.59 3.57 25.61
N GLY A 640 17.50 2.65 25.89
CA GLY A 640 18.93 2.80 25.60
C GLY A 640 19.26 2.62 24.12
N PRO A 641 20.55 2.74 23.75
CA PRO A 641 21.66 3.13 24.61
C PRO A 641 21.69 4.66 24.80
N SER A 642 22.20 5.09 25.95
CA SER A 642 22.62 6.48 26.11
C SER A 642 23.93 6.78 25.37
N LEU A 643 24.13 8.04 25.02
CA LEU A 643 25.36 8.56 24.42
C LEU A 643 25.81 9.78 25.23
N ALA A 644 27.10 9.81 25.60
CA ALA A 644 27.74 11.00 26.13
C ALA A 644 29.08 11.23 25.43
N VAL A 645 29.40 12.50 25.16
CA VAL A 645 30.64 12.92 24.50
C VAL A 645 31.34 13.93 25.39
N GLY A 646 32.66 13.76 25.57
CA GLY A 646 33.51 14.69 26.31
C GLY A 646 34.89 14.11 26.57
N ASP A 647 35.84 14.96 26.92
CA ASP A 647 37.24 14.59 27.20
C ASP A 647 37.36 13.79 28.53
N ILE A 648 37.31 12.47 28.44
CA ILE A 648 37.34 11.54 29.58
C ILE A 648 38.78 11.41 30.11
N ASN A 649 39.79 11.51 29.25
CA ASN A 649 41.18 11.23 29.60
C ASN A 649 42.03 12.51 29.89
N GLY A 650 41.51 13.70 29.57
CA GLY A 650 42.14 14.99 29.80
C GLY A 650 43.18 15.40 28.74
N ASP A 651 43.12 14.86 27.52
CA ASP A 651 44.07 15.15 26.43
C ASP A 651 43.61 16.29 25.51
N GLY A 652 42.43 16.85 25.75
CA GLY A 652 41.83 17.94 24.98
C GLY A 652 41.07 17.49 23.73
N THR A 653 40.81 16.19 23.57
CA THR A 653 40.00 15.62 22.48
C THR A 653 38.71 14.99 23.02
N ASP A 654 37.70 14.83 22.16
CA ASP A 654 36.38 14.33 22.58
C ASP A 654 36.38 12.80 22.61
N ASP A 655 36.18 12.21 23.78
CA ASP A 655 35.96 10.77 23.94
C ASP A 655 34.45 10.46 23.90
N VAL A 656 34.11 9.19 23.67
CA VAL A 656 32.71 8.73 23.53
C VAL A 656 32.38 7.65 24.55
N PHE A 657 31.27 7.83 25.26
CA PHE A 657 30.63 6.82 26.10
C PHE A 657 29.33 6.36 25.45
N PHE A 658 29.15 5.03 25.37
CA PHE A 658 27.88 4.39 25.03
C PHE A 658 27.35 3.63 26.23
N GLY A 659 26.10 3.91 26.61
CA GLY A 659 25.38 3.18 27.64
C GLY A 659 25.12 1.73 27.24
N GLY A 660 25.18 0.84 28.23
CA GLY A 660 24.84 -0.57 28.07
C GLY A 660 23.38 -0.83 28.42
N SER A 661 22.82 -1.89 27.85
CA SER A 661 21.58 -2.49 28.32
C SER A 661 21.85 -3.55 29.40
N LYS A 662 20.79 -4.06 30.00
CA LYS A 662 20.91 -5.13 30.98
C LYS A 662 21.64 -6.37 30.45
N PHE A 663 22.64 -6.79 31.20
CA PHE A 663 23.65 -7.83 30.94
C PHE A 663 24.68 -7.51 29.84
N TYR A 664 24.66 -6.30 29.27
CA TYR A 664 25.63 -5.84 28.30
C TYR A 664 26.34 -4.58 28.83
N PRO A 665 27.67 -4.61 29.00
CA PRO A 665 28.38 -3.50 29.63
C PRO A 665 28.41 -2.25 28.73
N SER A 666 28.35 -1.08 29.36
CA SER A 666 28.64 0.20 28.71
C SER A 666 30.06 0.23 28.15
N SER A 667 30.28 0.98 27.07
CA SER A 667 31.55 1.02 26.35
C SER A 667 32.11 2.45 26.30
N VAL A 668 33.43 2.58 26.46
CA VAL A 668 34.13 3.86 26.35
C VAL A 668 35.14 3.77 25.22
N TYR A 669 35.17 4.80 24.37
CA TYR A 669 36.07 4.94 23.25
C TYR A 669 36.86 6.22 23.41
N LEU A 670 38.18 6.08 23.54
CA LEU A 670 39.08 7.24 23.62
C LEU A 670 39.49 7.68 22.22
N GLN A 671 39.47 8.98 21.96
CA GLN A 671 39.96 9.53 20.71
C GLN A 671 41.49 9.46 20.66
N THR A 672 42.02 9.23 19.47
CA THR A 672 43.43 9.08 19.15
C THR A 672 43.70 9.74 17.79
N GLU A 673 44.97 9.90 17.40
CA GLU A 673 45.33 10.47 16.09
C GLU A 673 44.73 9.67 14.91
N ASP A 674 44.52 8.37 15.07
CA ASP A 674 44.03 7.45 14.03
C ASP A 674 42.53 7.12 14.14
N GLY A 675 41.78 7.78 15.04
CA GLY A 675 40.36 7.51 15.29
C GLY A 675 40.07 7.20 16.77
N PHE A 676 39.20 6.24 17.04
CA PHE A 676 38.76 5.85 18.37
C PHE A 676 39.28 4.47 18.77
N LYS A 677 39.64 4.33 20.04
CA LYS A 677 40.06 3.05 20.62
C LYS A 677 39.23 2.72 21.84
N GLU A 678 38.61 1.54 21.81
CA GLU A 678 37.87 1.04 22.95
C GLU A 678 38.78 0.90 24.18
N LYS A 679 38.25 1.35 25.32
CA LYS A 679 38.89 1.30 26.63
C LYS A 679 37.96 0.59 27.61
N GLU A 680 38.36 -0.60 28.04
CA GLU A 680 37.66 -1.30 29.12
C GLU A 680 37.83 -0.54 30.45
N ILE A 681 36.70 -0.28 31.10
CA ILE A 681 36.63 0.32 32.44
C ILE A 681 35.90 -0.69 33.36
N PRO A 682 36.64 -1.39 34.25
CA PRO A 682 36.09 -2.46 35.09
C PRO A 682 34.88 -2.04 35.95
N GLU A 683 34.85 -0.79 36.39
CA GLU A 683 33.77 -0.23 37.21
C GLU A 683 32.43 -0.16 36.45
N LEU A 684 32.47 0.10 35.14
CA LEU A 684 31.27 0.12 34.29
C LEU A 684 30.78 -1.30 33.97
N ILE A 685 31.71 -2.24 33.76
CA ILE A 685 31.37 -3.64 33.48
C ILE A 685 30.60 -4.29 34.64
N GLN A 686 31.00 -3.99 35.88
CA GLN A 686 30.35 -4.51 37.09
C GLN A 686 28.90 -4.05 37.25
N ASP A 687 28.53 -2.92 36.64
CA ASP A 687 27.20 -2.33 36.72
C ASP A 687 26.29 -2.72 35.55
N SER A 688 26.70 -3.68 34.70
CA SER A 688 25.92 -4.17 33.56
C SER A 688 24.55 -4.78 33.90
N ILE A 689 24.08 -4.79 35.15
CA ILE A 689 22.72 -5.24 35.50
C ILE A 689 21.64 -4.18 35.23
N THR A 690 22.04 -2.95 34.90
CA THR A 690 21.15 -1.79 34.69
C THR A 690 20.89 -1.52 33.20
N GLU A 691 19.94 -0.61 32.94
CA GLU A 691 19.62 -0.09 31.60
C GLU A 691 20.00 1.40 31.52
N ASP A 692 21.02 1.73 30.73
CA ASP A 692 21.62 3.07 30.66
C ASP A 692 20.87 3.95 29.63
N VAL A 693 19.82 4.66 30.05
CA VAL A 693 18.94 5.42 29.14
C VAL A 693 19.33 6.89 28.95
N ALA A 694 20.12 7.45 29.87
CA ALA A 694 20.68 8.80 29.74
C ALA A 694 22.11 8.84 30.27
N ALA A 695 22.96 9.69 29.69
CA ALA A 695 24.31 9.90 30.19
C ALA A 695 24.78 11.32 29.93
N VAL A 696 25.61 11.86 30.83
CA VAL A 696 26.25 13.17 30.69
C VAL A 696 27.68 13.09 31.21
N LEU A 697 28.60 13.74 30.50
CA LEU A 697 29.99 13.96 30.90
C LEU A 697 30.19 15.43 31.24
N GLU A 698 30.37 15.75 32.53
CA GLU A 698 30.58 17.13 32.99
C GLU A 698 31.48 17.22 34.23
N ASP A 699 32.08 18.39 34.47
CA ASP A 699 32.87 18.63 35.68
C ASP A 699 31.94 18.99 36.85
N PHE A 700 31.47 17.98 37.57
CA PHE A 700 30.50 18.17 38.65
C PHE A 700 31.16 18.59 39.98
N ASN A 701 32.49 18.47 40.09
CA ASN A 701 33.22 18.75 41.33
C ASN A 701 34.12 20.00 41.26
N GLY A 702 34.30 20.58 40.07
CA GLY A 702 35.11 21.76 39.81
C GLY A 702 36.62 21.51 39.71
N ASP A 703 37.06 20.28 39.45
CA ASP A 703 38.48 19.91 39.33
C ASP A 703 39.02 19.97 37.89
N GLY A 704 38.18 20.36 36.94
CA GLY A 704 38.49 20.50 35.52
C GLY A 704 38.41 19.20 34.73
N LYS A 705 37.91 18.10 35.30
CA LYS A 705 37.79 16.80 34.64
C LYS A 705 36.34 16.42 34.41
N LYS A 706 36.06 15.71 33.31
CA LYS A 706 34.72 15.27 32.96
C LYS A 706 34.34 14.01 33.73
N ASP A 707 33.48 14.17 34.72
CA ASP A 707 32.86 13.10 35.48
C ASP A 707 31.65 12.52 34.73
N LEU A 708 31.34 11.24 34.94
CA LEU A 708 30.25 10.54 34.24
C LEU A 708 29.03 10.38 35.15
N PHE A 709 27.88 10.89 34.71
CA PHE A 709 26.58 10.60 35.33
C PHE A 709 25.75 9.75 34.37
N ILE A 710 25.26 8.61 34.85
CA ILE A 710 24.42 7.68 34.10
C ILE A 710 23.04 7.63 34.76
N GLY A 711 22.03 7.97 33.97
CA GLY A 711 20.63 7.84 34.28
C GLY A 711 20.15 6.43 33.94
N THR A 712 19.57 5.76 34.90
CA THR A 712 19.02 4.42 34.71
C THR A 712 17.52 4.49 34.43
N GLY A 713 17.02 3.66 33.51
CA GLY A 713 15.60 3.59 33.17
C GLY A 713 15.15 2.15 32.94
N GLY A 714 14.01 2.00 32.28
CA GLY A 714 13.49 0.69 31.89
C GLY A 714 12.33 0.18 32.74
N ALA A 715 11.87 -1.02 32.40
CA ALA A 715 10.76 -1.66 33.10
C ALA A 715 11.15 -2.99 33.74
N ASP A 716 12.37 -3.50 33.56
CA ASP A 716 12.82 -4.78 34.11
C ASP A 716 12.71 -4.89 35.64
N PHE A 717 12.97 -3.77 36.30
CA PHE A 717 12.98 -3.66 37.75
C PHE A 717 11.78 -2.84 38.23
N TYR A 718 11.43 -2.96 39.52
CA TYR A 718 10.25 -2.32 40.09
C TYR A 718 10.44 -2.05 41.58
N ASN A 719 9.60 -1.18 42.16
CA ASN A 719 9.71 -0.74 43.55
C ASN A 719 11.11 -0.18 43.86
N GLU A 720 11.69 -0.53 45.01
CA GLU A 720 12.98 -0.02 45.48
C GLU A 720 14.14 -0.98 45.16
N MET A 721 14.21 -1.47 43.91
CA MET A 721 15.27 -2.36 43.47
C MET A 721 16.55 -1.60 43.14
N ALA A 722 17.70 -2.08 43.62
CA ALA A 722 19.00 -1.42 43.47
C ALA A 722 19.41 -1.11 42.00
N PRO A 723 19.08 -1.94 40.99
CA PRO A 723 19.37 -1.61 39.60
C PRO A 723 18.61 -0.39 39.04
N LEU A 724 17.61 0.18 39.73
CA LEU A 724 16.95 1.42 39.31
C LEU A 724 17.72 2.68 39.72
N LEU A 725 18.77 2.55 40.53
CA LEU A 725 19.53 3.70 41.00
C LEU A 725 20.40 4.27 39.87
N ASP A 726 20.35 5.58 39.71
CA ASP A 726 21.32 6.32 38.90
C ASP A 726 22.74 6.14 39.45
N ARG A 727 23.73 6.32 38.57
CA ARG A 727 25.14 6.11 38.89
C ARG A 727 25.96 7.35 38.57
N TYR A 728 26.85 7.70 39.47
CA TYR A 728 27.78 8.81 39.31
C TYR A 728 29.20 8.32 39.51
N TYR A 729 30.09 8.69 38.59
CA TYR A 729 31.49 8.29 38.61
C TYR A 729 32.38 9.51 38.47
N LEU A 730 33.30 9.65 39.43
CA LEU A 730 34.36 10.66 39.36
C LEU A 730 35.48 10.22 38.43
N GLN A 731 35.95 11.14 37.60
CA GLN A 731 37.09 10.95 36.74
C GLN A 731 38.37 10.81 37.56
N ARG A 732 39.16 9.77 37.30
CA ARG A 732 40.53 9.67 37.79
C ARG A 732 41.46 9.05 36.76
N ASP A 733 42.45 9.83 36.35
CA ASP A 733 43.46 9.46 35.35
C ASP A 733 42.83 9.12 33.98
N SER A 734 42.59 7.84 33.69
CA SER A 734 41.87 7.37 32.50
C SER A 734 40.79 6.35 32.87
N THR A 735 40.26 6.43 34.10
CA THR A 735 39.24 5.53 34.64
C THR A 735 38.22 6.32 35.47
N PHE A 736 37.23 5.61 35.98
CA PHE A 736 36.11 6.13 36.75
C PHE A 736 36.07 5.52 38.15
N ILE A 737 35.74 6.32 39.16
CA ILE A 737 35.50 5.86 40.53
C ILE A 737 34.06 6.16 40.92
N LYS A 738 33.27 5.11 41.10
CA LYS A 738 31.87 5.19 41.52
C LYS A 738 31.72 5.94 42.85
N GLN A 739 30.80 6.90 42.87
CA GLN A 739 30.41 7.67 44.05
C GLN A 739 29.00 7.29 44.52
N GLY A 740 28.69 7.66 45.75
CA GLY A 740 27.35 7.51 46.29
C GLY A 740 26.43 8.66 45.89
N LEU A 741 25.21 8.33 45.45
CA LEU A 741 24.12 9.29 45.24
C LEU A 741 23.00 9.06 46.27
N PRO A 742 22.16 10.09 46.54
CA PRO A 742 20.86 9.87 47.16
C PRO A 742 20.07 8.81 46.37
N LYS A 743 19.35 7.94 47.07
CA LYS A 743 18.57 6.88 46.42
C LYS A 743 17.34 7.49 45.77
N SER A 744 17.25 7.36 44.45
CA SER A 744 16.06 7.58 43.64
C SER A 744 15.80 6.32 42.83
N PHE A 745 14.56 5.83 42.83
CA PHE A 745 14.17 4.61 42.11
C PHE A 745 13.24 4.91 40.93
N ASP A 746 13.03 6.19 40.63
CA ASP A 746 12.30 6.63 39.45
C ASP A 746 13.15 6.43 38.20
N ASN A 747 12.50 6.16 37.07
CA ASN A 747 13.20 6.08 35.79
C ASN A 747 13.69 7.47 35.37
N THR A 748 14.99 7.56 35.09
CA THR A 748 15.56 8.75 34.48
C THR A 748 15.13 8.82 33.02
N SER A 749 14.66 9.99 32.58
CA SER A 749 14.32 10.23 31.17
C SER A 749 15.32 11.15 30.48
N VAL A 750 15.76 12.21 31.17
CA VAL A 750 16.69 13.21 30.65
C VAL A 750 17.61 13.65 31.78
N LEU A 751 18.89 13.85 31.46
CA LEU A 751 19.86 14.50 32.32
C LEU A 751 20.27 15.83 31.69
N ALA A 752 20.10 16.93 32.42
CA ALA A 752 20.47 18.26 31.98
C ALA A 752 21.43 18.89 33.00
N PRO A 753 22.72 19.07 32.66
CA PRO A 753 23.67 19.74 33.55
C PRO A 753 23.43 21.24 33.57
N PHE A 754 23.50 21.85 34.76
CA PHE A 754 23.42 23.30 34.95
C PHE A 754 24.55 23.75 35.88
N ASP A 755 25.26 24.81 35.48
CA ASP A 755 26.15 25.56 36.36
C ASP A 755 25.28 26.59 37.13
N PHE A 756 25.34 26.56 38.46
CA PHE A 756 24.50 27.37 39.35
C PHE A 756 25.30 28.41 40.13
#